data_AF-A0A347AIC4-F1
#
_entry.id   AF-A0A347AIC4-F1
#
_cell.length_a   1.000
_cell.length_b   1.000
_cell.length_c   1.000
_cell.angle_alpha   90.00
_cell.angle_beta   90.00
_cell.angle_gamma   90.00
#
_symmetry.space_group_name_H-M   'P 1'
#
loop_
_entity.id
_entity.type
_entity.pdbx_description
1 polymer ?
#
loop_
_entity_poly.entity_id
_entity_poly.type
_entity_poly.pdbx_seq_one_letter_code
_entity_poly.pdbx_strand_id
1 'polypeptide(L)'
;MGSCFGVSEVTAAQWNVGDGQDYTTIQEAINNENTLDDDIINVYSGIYTEDVVVNKKLTIQANMGDNVELKPTNTGFTLVNDATGDGSGSTIYGFKITNSPTGIGVNISADNCNVEGNEIIGGKTGIVVSNSNNTIINNVIFGQSENGVLGNLTGGFFTFNGNVVSNIIGAGSANGITITINGTLIDLTAIGNTISNIAAFGGSAFGIQIGKSKGADGNPEVDNVTNLTVNKNIITDINSYSANGAVIGMELVCNSINVLISENKLSNLNGVSGSSIFGLEAAIIGTGPVYVSKNQVSQIVADEQAAGIVIISFGNLKLEDNKVSNIYNAKAAIGILGVGLGNSAHLENNIVSDINSPNIAAGIVGTALKDLFMLHNTVNQVKGANEVAMITIGFNNTVVKGNNLEGDGSGIGIVTCSPNGIITYNRIVNFNHYIQNFLFSSFGPSIDEMLKPIDDAIKNHPELKPILQPIRDDLDKLFHQLENSHTTATYNWYGTNKPDNNKFFKGNGTLIYSPWLVLTIKAVPSTIYAGQTSIIAADVYRDSAGGDHSANTAQFFSGSRVTFTTNLGSVGSKSITVPWINGRAIATLTADEGPGIAKVTASDYQTVQTFVNILAGSKTNKTVGMQKTGMPVQGLILAILIVLCSLAVTGRK
;
A
#
# COMPACT_ATOMS: atom_id res chain seq x y z
N MET A 1 57.74 -26.23 31.51
CA MET A 1 57.45 -24.78 31.53
C MET A 1 56.29 -24.54 30.58
N GLY A 2 55.06 -24.49 31.09
CA GLY A 2 53.88 -24.14 30.31
C GLY A 2 53.34 -22.81 30.84
N SER A 3 53.51 -21.74 30.08
CA SER A 3 52.95 -20.43 30.40
C SER A 3 51.46 -20.44 30.03
N CYS A 4 50.62 -20.49 31.05
CA CYS A 4 49.19 -20.24 30.94
C CYS A 4 48.99 -18.75 30.64
N PHE A 5 48.61 -18.40 29.41
CA PHE A 5 48.10 -17.07 29.09
C PHE A 5 46.67 -16.98 29.64
N GLY A 6 46.53 -16.35 30.81
CA GLY A 6 45.23 -15.90 31.29
C GLY A 6 44.81 -14.70 30.47
N VAL A 7 43.77 -14.84 29.66
CA VAL A 7 43.07 -13.70 29.08
C VAL A 7 42.23 -13.12 30.20
N SER A 8 42.66 -12.00 30.79
CA SER A 8 41.77 -11.23 31.65
C SER A 8 40.69 -10.62 30.78
N GLU A 9 39.42 -10.86 31.11
CA GLU A 9 38.32 -10.05 30.58
C GLU A 9 38.58 -8.60 31.01
N VAL A 10 39.04 -7.76 30.09
CA VAL A 10 39.17 -6.33 30.33
C VAL A 10 37.77 -5.75 30.18
N THR A 11 37.16 -5.37 31.29
CA THR A 11 35.90 -4.62 31.31
C THR A 11 36.16 -3.20 30.83
N ALA A 12 35.31 -2.68 29.94
CA ALA A 12 35.36 -1.29 29.47
C ALA A 12 35.46 -0.29 30.64
N ALA A 13 36.41 0.64 30.59
CA ALA A 13 36.48 1.69 31.59
C ALA A 13 35.26 2.61 31.48
N GLN A 14 34.89 3.22 32.60
CA GLN A 14 33.72 4.09 32.70
C GLN A 14 34.19 5.49 33.08
N TRP A 15 33.77 6.48 32.31
CA TRP A 15 34.10 7.88 32.51
C TRP A 15 32.82 8.67 32.74
N ASN A 16 32.78 9.53 33.75
CA ASN A 16 31.60 10.32 34.10
C ASN A 16 31.78 11.77 33.66
N VAL A 17 30.79 12.30 32.96
CA VAL A 17 30.76 13.69 32.50
C VAL A 17 29.63 14.44 33.18
N GLY A 18 29.92 15.63 33.71
CA GLY A 18 28.95 16.52 34.34
C GLY A 18 29.56 17.36 35.46
N ASP A 19 28.74 18.20 36.09
CA ASP A 19 29.20 19.03 37.21
C ASP A 19 29.69 18.15 38.38
N GLY A 20 30.94 18.37 38.79
CA GLY A 20 31.61 17.57 39.82
C GLY A 20 31.97 16.13 39.43
N GLN A 21 31.92 15.76 38.15
CA GLN A 21 32.31 14.43 37.65
C GLN A 21 33.79 14.39 37.19
N ASP A 22 34.22 13.26 36.59
CA ASP A 22 35.59 13.07 36.09
C ASP A 22 35.97 14.13 35.05
N TYR A 23 35.00 14.52 34.21
CA TYR A 23 35.16 15.55 33.18
C TYR A 23 33.97 16.51 33.17
N THR A 24 34.21 17.75 32.78
CA THR A 24 33.17 18.78 32.75
C THR A 24 32.40 18.82 31.43
N THR A 25 33.06 18.41 30.33
CA THR A 25 32.44 18.34 29.00
C THR A 25 32.66 16.97 28.36
N ILE A 26 31.83 16.65 27.37
CA ILE A 26 31.90 15.39 26.65
C ILE A 26 33.19 15.34 25.82
N GLN A 27 33.55 16.46 25.17
CA GLN A 27 34.77 16.52 24.37
C GLN A 27 36.04 16.36 25.23
N GLU A 28 36.05 16.90 26.46
CA GLU A 28 37.15 16.72 27.40
C GLU A 28 37.38 15.24 27.72
N ALA A 29 36.30 14.49 27.99
CA ALA A 29 36.35 13.06 28.25
C ALA A 29 36.90 12.27 27.05
N ILE A 30 36.46 12.60 25.83
CA ILE A 30 36.96 11.94 24.61
C ILE A 30 38.45 12.23 24.39
N ASN A 31 38.87 13.49 24.59
CA ASN A 31 40.24 13.93 24.36
C ASN A 31 41.24 13.36 25.39
N ASN A 32 40.76 12.87 26.54
CA ASN A 32 41.64 12.31 27.55
C ASN A 32 42.44 11.12 26.98
N GLU A 33 43.74 11.09 27.28
CA GLU A 33 44.65 10.04 26.83
C GLU A 33 44.33 8.66 27.41
N ASN A 34 43.64 8.62 28.55
CA ASN A 34 43.22 7.38 29.22
C ASN A 34 41.87 6.85 28.73
N THR A 35 41.09 7.66 28.01
CA THR A 35 39.88 7.19 27.35
C THR A 35 40.31 6.41 26.10
N LEU A 36 40.11 5.09 26.10
CA LEU A 36 40.55 4.18 25.06
C LEU A 36 39.36 3.62 24.27
N ASP A 37 39.65 2.93 23.17
CA ASP A 37 38.62 2.19 22.44
C ASP A 37 37.90 1.20 23.36
N ASP A 38 36.61 1.01 23.10
CA ASP A 38 35.64 0.23 23.86
C ASP A 38 35.22 0.80 25.22
N ASP A 39 35.74 1.96 25.65
CA ASP A 39 35.29 2.63 26.87
C ASP A 39 33.87 3.21 26.77
N ILE A 40 33.28 3.47 27.93
CA ILE A 40 31.95 4.08 28.08
C ILE A 40 32.06 5.44 28.74
N ILE A 41 31.40 6.44 28.15
CA ILE A 41 31.22 7.78 28.71
C ILE A 41 29.76 7.92 29.15
N ASN A 42 29.55 8.04 30.47
CA ASN A 42 28.26 8.28 31.11
C ASN A 42 28.09 9.78 31.37
N VAL A 43 27.14 10.40 30.66
CA VAL A 43 26.88 11.84 30.77
C VAL A 43 25.70 12.05 31.71
N TYR A 44 25.93 12.77 32.80
CA TYR A 44 24.90 13.09 33.80
C TYR A 44 24.11 14.33 33.39
N SER A 45 22.95 14.51 34.04
CA SER A 45 22.01 15.62 33.79
C SER A 45 22.71 16.97 33.67
N GLY A 46 22.43 17.70 32.58
CA GLY A 46 23.06 18.98 32.31
C GLY A 46 22.76 19.54 30.91
N ILE A 47 23.16 20.79 30.69
CA ILE A 47 23.15 21.43 29.38
C ILE A 47 24.60 21.60 28.93
N TYR A 48 24.97 20.91 27.86
CA TYR A 48 26.30 20.91 27.28
C TYR A 48 26.27 21.76 26.02
N THR A 49 27.11 22.80 25.95
CA THR A 49 27.16 23.72 24.80
C THR A 49 28.51 23.54 24.10
N GLU A 50 28.61 22.49 23.31
CA GLU A 50 29.81 22.08 22.58
C GLU A 50 29.42 21.36 21.28
N ASP A 51 30.34 21.34 20.32
CA ASP A 51 30.29 20.43 19.17
C ASP A 51 31.19 19.23 19.50
N VAL A 52 30.68 18.00 19.38
CA VAL A 52 31.42 16.79 19.81
C VAL A 52 31.99 16.04 18.61
N VAL A 53 33.29 15.78 18.61
CA VAL A 53 34.00 14.93 17.64
C VAL A 53 34.40 13.62 18.31
N VAL A 54 33.92 12.51 17.77
CA VAL A 54 34.17 11.15 18.24
C VAL A 54 35.14 10.47 17.29
N ASN A 55 36.36 10.27 17.75
CA ASN A 55 37.50 9.79 16.98
C ASN A 55 38.16 8.53 17.58
N LYS A 56 37.42 7.85 18.46
CA LYS A 56 37.72 6.57 19.11
C LYS A 56 36.45 5.72 19.14
N LYS A 57 36.56 4.40 19.21
CA LYS A 57 35.41 3.50 19.33
C LYS A 57 34.83 3.58 20.75
N LEU A 58 33.74 4.32 20.95
CA LEU A 58 33.20 4.60 22.29
C LEU A 58 31.69 4.32 22.40
N THR A 59 31.24 3.98 23.60
CA THR A 59 29.81 4.11 23.96
C THR A 59 29.62 5.41 24.70
N ILE A 60 28.93 6.37 24.09
CA ILE A 60 28.63 7.66 24.70
C ILE A 60 27.14 7.70 24.97
N GLN A 61 26.76 7.80 26.24
CA GLN A 61 25.36 7.67 26.66
C GLN A 61 24.96 8.70 27.71
N ALA A 62 23.72 9.19 27.60
CA ALA A 62 23.05 9.80 28.72
C ALA A 62 22.86 8.76 29.84
N ASN A 63 23.22 9.12 31.07
CA ASN A 63 23.05 8.24 32.21
C ASN A 63 21.55 7.93 32.43
N MET A 64 21.25 6.71 32.89
CA MET A 64 19.86 6.23 32.96
C MET A 64 19.01 7.11 33.88
N GLY A 65 17.94 7.70 33.31
CA GLY A 65 17.01 8.58 34.02
C GLY A 65 17.46 10.04 34.10
N ASP A 66 18.65 10.38 33.61
CA ASP A 66 19.12 11.76 33.50
C ASP A 66 18.61 12.45 32.24
N ASN A 67 18.47 13.77 32.32
CA ASN A 67 18.10 14.62 31.18
C ASN A 67 19.33 15.38 30.69
N VAL A 68 19.91 14.91 29.59
CA VAL A 68 21.13 15.46 29.00
C VAL A 68 20.77 16.22 27.72
N GLU A 69 20.95 17.54 27.73
CA GLU A 69 20.73 18.38 26.56
C GLU A 69 22.05 18.87 25.97
N LEU A 70 22.32 18.53 24.70
CA LEU A 70 23.42 19.04 23.91
C LEU A 70 22.94 20.19 23.01
N LYS A 71 23.61 21.34 23.07
CA LYS A 71 23.35 22.54 22.25
C LYS A 71 24.56 22.87 21.39
N PRO A 72 24.73 22.19 20.25
CA PRO A 72 25.85 22.44 19.37
C PRO A 72 25.71 23.80 18.66
N THR A 73 26.86 24.37 18.28
CA THR A 73 26.89 25.53 17.39
C THR A 73 26.72 25.06 15.94
N ASN A 74 27.35 23.95 15.57
CA ASN A 74 27.34 23.41 14.21
C ASN A 74 26.77 21.99 14.15
N THR A 75 27.42 21.04 14.83
CA THR A 75 27.03 19.63 14.79
C THR A 75 27.04 19.05 16.19
N GLY A 76 25.97 18.35 16.59
CA GLY A 76 25.89 17.69 17.90
C GLY A 76 27.02 16.68 18.07
N PHE A 77 26.98 15.61 17.29
CA PHE A 77 28.04 14.59 17.25
C PHE A 77 28.56 14.40 15.83
N THR A 78 29.89 14.34 15.68
CA THR A 78 30.57 13.97 14.44
C THR A 78 31.42 12.73 14.69
N LEU A 79 31.01 11.59 14.13
CA LEU A 79 31.77 10.33 14.21
C LEU A 79 32.66 10.25 12.98
N VAL A 80 33.97 10.30 13.16
CA VAL A 80 34.95 10.42 12.08
C VAL A 80 35.67 9.10 11.83
N ASN A 81 36.03 8.82 10.57
CA ASN A 81 37.03 7.83 10.21
C ASN A 81 37.98 8.49 9.20
N ASP A 82 38.90 9.29 9.73
CA ASP A 82 39.83 10.08 8.94
C ASP A 82 41.17 10.30 9.66
N ALA A 83 42.00 11.25 9.18
CA ALA A 83 43.31 11.53 9.75
C ALA A 83 43.26 12.07 11.20
N THR A 84 42.08 12.44 11.71
CA THR A 84 41.86 12.94 13.08
C THR A 84 41.46 11.83 14.06
N GLY A 85 41.18 10.62 13.55
CA GLY A 85 40.97 9.38 14.31
C GLY A 85 39.85 8.52 13.74
N ASP A 86 39.50 7.46 14.46
CA ASP A 86 38.54 6.43 14.04
C ASP A 86 37.49 6.18 15.12
N GLY A 87 36.31 6.77 14.93
CA GLY A 87 35.11 6.58 15.72
C GLY A 87 34.27 5.38 15.30
N SER A 88 34.75 4.52 14.40
CA SER A 88 34.00 3.37 13.91
C SER A 88 33.62 2.42 15.06
N GLY A 89 32.41 1.87 15.01
CA GLY A 89 31.88 1.01 16.09
C GLY A 89 31.28 1.76 17.28
N SER A 90 31.29 3.10 17.28
CA SER A 90 30.76 3.89 18.39
C SER A 90 29.24 3.88 18.48
N THR A 91 28.72 4.08 19.69
CA THR A 91 27.29 4.24 19.98
C THR A 91 27.01 5.61 20.59
N ILE A 92 26.00 6.31 20.07
CA ILE A 92 25.45 7.55 20.66
C ILE A 92 24.02 7.27 21.15
N TYR A 93 23.81 7.39 22.46
CA TYR A 93 22.56 6.94 23.09
C TYR A 93 21.93 7.95 24.05
N GLY A 94 20.62 8.20 23.88
CA GLY A 94 19.77 8.83 24.90
C GLY A 94 19.89 10.34 25.06
N PHE A 95 20.52 11.05 24.12
CA PHE A 95 20.69 12.50 24.20
C PHE A 95 19.49 13.27 23.65
N LYS A 96 19.20 14.42 24.26
CA LYS A 96 18.43 15.49 23.62
C LYS A 96 19.40 16.44 22.93
N ILE A 97 19.33 16.57 21.61
CA ILE A 97 20.21 17.43 20.80
C ILE A 97 19.36 18.57 20.22
N THR A 98 19.59 19.80 20.70
CA THR A 98 18.87 21.00 20.24
C THR A 98 19.78 21.83 19.34
N ASN A 99 19.62 21.71 18.01
CA ASN A 99 20.56 22.28 17.04
C ASN A 99 20.32 23.77 16.77
N SER A 100 21.37 24.45 16.28
CA SER A 100 21.25 25.73 15.60
C SER A 100 20.48 25.59 14.28
N PRO A 101 19.85 26.65 13.72
CA PRO A 101 19.03 26.56 12.51
C PRO A 101 19.73 25.96 11.28
N THR A 102 21.06 26.10 11.18
CA THR A 102 21.87 25.57 10.08
C THR A 102 22.59 24.26 10.45
N GLY A 103 22.43 23.80 11.69
CA GLY A 103 23.20 22.70 12.25
C GLY A 103 22.74 21.31 11.84
N ILE A 104 23.54 20.32 12.23
CA ILE A 104 23.28 18.89 12.03
C ILE A 104 23.22 18.21 13.41
N GLY A 105 22.25 17.34 13.64
CA GLY A 105 22.17 16.60 14.90
C GLY A 105 23.34 15.63 15.07
N VAL A 106 23.44 14.65 14.17
CA VAL A 106 24.53 13.67 14.15
C VAL A 106 25.06 13.51 12.73
N ASN A 107 26.38 13.58 12.57
CA ASN A 107 27.08 13.33 11.32
C ASN A 107 27.96 12.09 11.47
N ILE A 108 27.66 11.04 10.71
CA ILE A 108 28.38 9.76 10.74
C ILE A 108 29.18 9.62 9.45
N SER A 109 30.49 9.79 9.58
CA SER A 109 31.48 9.48 8.55
C SER A 109 32.38 8.31 8.93
N ALA A 110 31.97 7.50 9.92
CA ALA A 110 32.63 6.28 10.35
C ALA A 110 31.78 5.04 9.99
N ASP A 111 32.36 3.84 10.17
CA ASP A 111 31.67 2.58 9.90
C ASP A 111 31.12 1.94 11.19
N ASN A 112 30.11 1.08 11.06
CA ASN A 112 29.61 0.24 12.16
C ASN A 112 29.06 1.02 13.37
N CYS A 113 28.61 2.26 13.19
CA CYS A 113 28.11 3.09 14.28
C CYS A 113 26.62 2.84 14.56
N ASN A 114 26.22 3.07 15.81
CA ASN A 114 24.82 3.05 16.26
C ASN A 114 24.40 4.43 16.79
N VAL A 115 23.28 4.94 16.31
CA VAL A 115 22.62 6.14 16.85
C VAL A 115 21.25 5.71 17.33
N GLU A 116 21.05 5.73 18.64
CA GLU A 116 19.90 5.10 19.28
C GLU A 116 19.21 5.97 20.32
N GLY A 117 17.87 6.03 20.29
CA GLY A 117 17.09 6.60 21.40
C GLY A 117 17.34 8.09 21.63
N ASN A 118 17.84 8.84 20.65
CA ASN A 118 18.09 10.27 20.77
C ASN A 118 16.88 11.10 20.33
N GLU A 119 16.72 12.27 20.94
CA GLU A 119 15.76 13.31 20.53
C GLU A 119 16.51 14.44 19.83
N ILE A 120 16.36 14.60 18.52
CA ILE A 120 17.07 15.58 17.70
C ILE A 120 16.10 16.65 17.22
N ILE A 121 16.28 17.88 17.71
CA ILE A 121 15.34 18.99 17.57
C ILE A 121 15.96 20.13 16.79
N GLY A 122 15.27 20.54 15.73
CA GLY A 122 15.66 21.68 14.91
C GLY A 122 16.95 21.44 14.14
N GLY A 123 17.28 22.40 13.27
CA GLY A 123 18.45 22.35 12.41
C GLY A 123 18.12 22.17 10.94
N LYS A 124 19.17 21.99 10.15
CA LYS A 124 19.05 21.75 8.72
C LYS A 124 18.74 20.28 8.45
N THR A 125 19.52 19.40 9.07
CA THR A 125 19.41 17.95 8.91
C THR A 125 19.50 17.27 10.28
N GLY A 126 18.65 16.28 10.54
CA GLY A 126 18.71 15.50 11.77
C GLY A 126 19.96 14.62 11.84
N ILE A 127 20.04 13.63 10.96
CA ILE A 127 21.18 12.69 10.89
C ILE A 127 21.73 12.61 9.47
N VAL A 128 23.05 12.68 9.33
CA VAL A 128 23.79 12.45 8.08
C VAL A 128 24.61 11.17 8.22
N VAL A 129 24.61 10.31 7.19
CA VAL A 129 25.42 9.09 7.14
C VAL A 129 26.12 8.97 5.79
N SER A 130 27.44 8.82 5.77
CA SER A 130 28.22 8.69 4.53
C SER A 130 28.98 7.37 4.35
N ASN A 131 29.01 6.51 5.37
CA ASN A 131 29.81 5.29 5.39
C ASN A 131 28.96 4.04 5.73
N SER A 132 29.62 2.89 5.85
CA SER A 132 28.98 1.57 5.79
C SER A 132 28.57 1.02 7.16
N ASN A 133 27.64 0.07 7.15
CA ASN A 133 27.26 -0.76 8.32
C ASN A 133 26.65 0.04 9.49
N ASN A 134 26.00 1.15 9.21
CA ASN A 134 25.47 2.04 10.23
C ASN A 134 24.01 1.71 10.57
N THR A 135 23.67 1.87 11.86
CA THR A 135 22.32 1.63 12.39
C THR A 135 21.77 2.90 13.05
N ILE A 136 20.54 3.25 12.70
CA ILE A 136 19.79 4.34 13.32
C ILE A 136 18.47 3.78 13.82
N ILE A 137 18.26 3.78 15.14
CA ILE A 137 17.15 3.07 15.76
C ILE A 137 16.46 3.87 16.87
N ASN A 138 15.13 3.88 16.87
CA ASN A 138 14.30 4.47 17.93
C ASN A 138 14.61 5.95 18.24
N ASN A 139 15.11 6.72 17.27
CA ASN A 139 15.34 8.15 17.44
C ASN A 139 14.06 8.95 17.13
N VAL A 140 13.92 10.10 17.78
CA VAL A 140 12.91 11.10 17.48
C VAL A 140 13.60 12.28 16.80
N ILE A 141 13.31 12.53 15.53
CA ILE A 141 13.86 13.62 14.74
C ILE A 141 12.73 14.59 14.42
N PHE A 142 12.82 15.81 14.92
CA PHE A 142 11.72 16.77 14.87
C PHE A 142 12.19 18.17 14.46
N GLY A 143 11.43 18.85 13.60
CA GLY A 143 11.60 20.29 13.37
C GLY A 143 12.75 20.67 12.44
N GLN A 144 13.25 19.73 11.63
CA GLN A 144 14.30 20.01 10.64
C GLN A 144 13.78 20.89 9.51
N SER A 145 14.66 21.70 8.92
CA SER A 145 14.27 22.58 7.81
C SER A 145 14.45 21.95 6.41
N GLU A 146 15.19 20.85 6.28
CA GLU A 146 15.34 20.15 5.00
C GLU A 146 15.18 18.63 5.11
N ASN A 147 15.99 17.95 5.94
CA ASN A 147 16.05 16.49 5.95
C ASN A 147 15.95 15.91 7.37
N GLY A 148 15.19 14.84 7.55
CA GLY A 148 15.23 14.06 8.78
C GLY A 148 16.51 13.24 8.82
N VAL A 149 16.68 12.39 7.80
CA VAL A 149 17.89 11.61 7.57
C VAL A 149 18.36 11.78 6.13
N LEU A 150 19.67 12.00 5.97
CA LEU A 150 20.34 12.07 4.68
C LEU A 150 21.47 11.02 4.62
N GLY A 151 21.28 10.00 3.80
CA GLY A 151 22.25 8.94 3.55
C GLY A 151 22.98 9.13 2.22
N ASN A 152 24.31 9.07 2.25
CA ASN A 152 25.18 8.98 1.10
C ASN A 152 26.09 7.76 1.25
N LEU A 153 25.53 6.58 1.06
CA LEU A 153 26.12 5.31 1.47
C LEU A 153 27.10 4.78 0.41
N THR A 154 28.14 4.09 0.86
CA THR A 154 29.20 3.55 0.00
C THR A 154 29.17 2.02 -0.11
N GLY A 155 28.65 1.31 0.91
CA GLY A 155 28.47 -0.14 0.89
C GLY A 155 27.99 -0.73 2.21
N GLY A 156 28.12 -2.05 2.35
CA GLY A 156 27.79 -2.76 3.59
C GLY A 156 26.29 -2.90 3.83
N PHE A 157 25.80 -2.60 5.04
CA PHE A 157 24.38 -2.50 5.33
C PHE A 157 23.98 -1.12 5.88
N PHE A 158 22.70 -0.78 5.79
CA PHE A 158 22.13 0.36 6.47
C PHE A 158 20.76 0.00 7.05
N THR A 159 20.61 0.24 8.35
CA THR A 159 19.38 -0.07 9.10
C THR A 159 18.78 1.20 9.68
N PHE A 160 17.52 1.46 9.36
CA PHE A 160 16.75 2.58 9.87
C PHE A 160 15.41 2.07 10.44
N ASN A 161 15.34 1.85 11.75
CA ASN A 161 14.22 1.14 12.38
C ASN A 161 13.57 1.89 13.55
N GLY A 162 12.24 1.85 13.62
CA GLY A 162 11.49 2.36 14.78
C GLY A 162 11.63 3.86 15.04
N ASN A 163 12.17 4.63 14.08
CA ASN A 163 12.39 6.06 14.27
C ASN A 163 11.10 6.85 14.01
N VAL A 164 10.99 8.00 14.66
CA VAL A 164 9.93 8.98 14.44
C VAL A 164 10.56 10.22 13.80
N VAL A 165 10.22 10.49 12.55
CA VAL A 165 10.66 11.68 11.81
C VAL A 165 9.46 12.58 11.57
N SER A 166 9.48 13.81 12.07
CA SER A 166 8.30 14.66 11.93
C SER A 166 8.55 16.16 11.89
N ASN A 167 7.53 16.89 11.42
CA ASN A 167 7.50 18.35 11.43
C ASN A 167 8.68 18.96 10.67
N ILE A 168 8.98 18.40 9.50
CA ILE A 168 10.01 18.93 8.61
C ILE A 168 9.34 19.92 7.68
N ILE A 169 9.57 21.20 7.92
CA ILE A 169 8.89 22.29 7.23
C ILE A 169 9.94 23.11 6.50
N GLY A 170 10.11 22.81 5.22
CA GLY A 170 11.12 23.42 4.37
C GLY A 170 10.58 24.57 3.54
N ALA A 171 11.38 25.65 3.46
CA ALA A 171 11.15 26.71 2.48
C ALA A 171 11.38 26.24 1.03
N GLY A 172 12.22 25.20 0.85
CA GLY A 172 12.45 24.49 -0.42
C GLY A 172 11.82 23.09 -0.38
N SER A 173 12.58 22.08 -0.82
CA SER A 173 12.22 20.67 -0.65
C SER A 173 12.32 20.23 0.82
N ALA A 174 11.47 19.29 1.21
CA ALA A 174 11.44 18.74 2.57
C ALA A 174 11.36 17.21 2.51
N ASN A 175 12.28 16.52 3.19
CA ASN A 175 12.42 15.07 3.09
C ASN A 175 12.43 14.44 4.48
N GLY A 176 11.64 13.38 4.67
CA GLY A 176 11.75 12.51 5.84
C GLY A 176 13.10 11.79 5.82
N ILE A 177 13.28 10.91 4.84
CA ILE A 177 14.49 10.12 4.64
C ILE A 177 14.88 10.17 3.16
N THR A 178 16.12 10.55 2.88
CA THR A 178 16.69 10.49 1.53
C THR A 178 17.98 9.70 1.57
N ILE A 179 18.09 8.68 0.73
CA ILE A 179 19.26 7.81 0.61
C ILE A 179 19.76 7.84 -0.83
N THR A 180 21.06 7.98 -0.98
CA THR A 180 21.80 7.77 -2.23
C THR A 180 22.91 6.76 -1.98
N ILE A 181 23.14 5.86 -2.92
CA ILE A 181 24.13 4.79 -2.81
C ILE A 181 25.19 4.96 -3.90
N ASN A 182 26.38 5.44 -3.51
CA ASN A 182 27.53 5.64 -4.39
C ASN A 182 28.42 4.39 -4.53
N GLY A 183 27.84 3.20 -4.34
CA GLY A 183 28.51 1.91 -4.41
C GLY A 183 27.50 0.77 -4.51
N THR A 184 27.69 -0.30 -3.75
CA THR A 184 26.72 -1.39 -3.65
C THR A 184 26.46 -1.73 -2.19
N LEU A 185 25.21 -1.59 -1.78
CA LEU A 185 24.75 -1.99 -0.46
C LEU A 185 24.30 -3.46 -0.49
N ILE A 186 24.62 -4.23 0.53
CA ILE A 186 24.14 -5.60 0.70
C ILE A 186 22.69 -5.55 1.19
N ASP A 187 22.45 -4.84 2.29
CA ASP A 187 21.13 -4.77 2.92
C ASP A 187 20.73 -3.32 3.22
N LEU A 188 19.56 -2.91 2.72
CA LEU A 188 18.88 -1.70 3.17
C LEU A 188 17.59 -2.09 3.86
N THR A 189 17.48 -1.74 5.14
CA THR A 189 16.33 -2.08 5.96
C THR A 189 15.71 -0.82 6.55
N ALA A 190 14.44 -0.56 6.20
CA ALA A 190 13.63 0.51 6.77
C ALA A 190 12.34 -0.10 7.37
N ILE A 191 12.32 -0.33 8.70
CA ILE A 191 11.23 -1.04 9.35
C ILE A 191 10.59 -0.24 10.49
N GLY A 192 9.26 -0.15 10.47
CA GLY A 192 8.49 0.33 11.63
C GLY A 192 8.68 1.82 11.92
N ASN A 193 9.10 2.62 10.93
CA ASN A 193 9.30 4.05 11.13
C ASN A 193 7.98 4.82 10.99
N THR A 194 7.87 5.92 11.73
CA THR A 194 6.77 6.88 11.59
C THR A 194 7.30 8.18 11.00
N ILE A 195 6.85 8.54 9.81
CA ILE A 195 7.24 9.77 9.11
C ILE A 195 5.99 10.62 8.93
N SER A 196 5.98 11.83 9.48
CA SER A 196 4.74 12.62 9.49
C SER A 196 4.95 14.13 9.42
N ASN A 197 3.96 14.84 8.88
CA ASN A 197 3.96 16.29 8.77
C ASN A 197 5.23 16.83 8.09
N ILE A 198 5.45 16.38 6.85
CA ILE A 198 6.53 16.85 5.99
C ILE A 198 5.93 17.84 5.01
N ALA A 199 6.42 19.07 5.00
CA ALA A 199 5.83 20.17 4.23
C ALA A 199 6.88 20.96 3.48
N ALA A 200 6.71 21.08 2.16
CA ALA A 200 7.56 21.87 1.28
C ALA A 200 6.80 23.10 0.76
N PHE A 201 7.27 24.31 1.09
CA PHE A 201 6.68 25.56 0.57
C PHE A 201 7.24 25.99 -0.79
N GLY A 202 8.41 25.48 -1.17
CA GLY A 202 9.12 25.88 -2.39
C GLY A 202 9.81 24.72 -3.11
N GLY A 203 9.21 23.53 -3.08
CA GLY A 203 9.75 22.35 -3.74
C GLY A 203 8.89 21.10 -3.54
N SER A 204 9.53 19.95 -3.61
CA SER A 204 8.89 18.64 -3.45
C SER A 204 8.98 18.15 -2.01
N ALA A 205 8.02 17.32 -1.60
CA ALA A 205 7.98 16.69 -0.29
C ALA A 205 8.04 15.17 -0.42
N PHE A 206 8.96 14.54 0.32
CA PHE A 206 9.19 13.10 0.28
C PHE A 206 9.10 12.48 1.68
N GLY A 207 8.42 11.34 1.78
CA GLY A 207 8.47 10.50 2.99
C GLY A 207 9.78 9.71 3.05
N ILE A 208 9.92 8.71 2.19
CA ILE A 208 11.14 7.91 2.00
C ILE A 208 11.55 7.98 0.53
N GLN A 209 12.82 8.30 0.28
CA GLN A 209 13.40 8.31 -1.05
C GLN A 209 14.69 7.48 -1.06
N ILE A 210 14.75 6.49 -1.95
CA ILE A 210 15.94 5.70 -2.29
C ILE A 210 16.13 5.83 -3.79
N GLY A 211 17.33 6.24 -4.21
CA GLY A 211 17.57 6.75 -5.55
C GLY A 211 17.17 8.23 -5.61
N LYS A 212 18.12 9.11 -5.94
CA LYS A 212 17.90 10.55 -5.88
C LYS A 212 17.10 11.03 -7.10
N SER A 213 15.89 11.52 -6.88
CA SER A 213 15.12 12.27 -7.89
C SER A 213 15.23 13.78 -7.67
N LYS A 214 15.19 14.56 -8.75
CA LYS A 214 15.12 16.03 -8.72
C LYS A 214 13.68 16.57 -8.75
N GLY A 215 12.71 15.78 -8.31
CA GLY A 215 11.27 16.12 -8.35
C GLY A 215 10.52 15.34 -9.43
N ALA A 216 9.25 15.69 -9.68
CA ALA A 216 8.38 14.94 -10.61
C ALA A 216 8.94 14.86 -12.05
N ASP A 217 9.74 15.85 -12.46
CA ASP A 217 10.35 15.92 -13.80
C ASP A 217 11.83 15.44 -13.80
N GLY A 218 12.37 15.03 -12.64
CA GLY A 218 13.75 14.61 -12.50
C GLY A 218 13.92 13.12 -12.77
N ASN A 219 14.92 12.73 -13.57
CA ASN A 219 15.29 11.32 -13.69
C ASN A 219 15.88 10.84 -12.35
N PRO A 220 15.31 9.79 -11.72
CA PRO A 220 15.88 9.24 -10.50
C PRO A 220 17.23 8.59 -10.79
N GLU A 221 18.18 8.78 -9.88
CA GLU A 221 19.42 8.00 -9.84
C GLU A 221 19.10 6.57 -9.38
N VAL A 222 19.61 5.57 -10.09
CA VAL A 222 19.39 4.15 -9.75
C VAL A 222 20.42 3.72 -8.71
N ASP A 223 19.95 3.50 -7.48
CA ASP A 223 20.79 2.99 -6.41
C ASP A 223 21.04 1.48 -6.55
N ASN A 224 22.12 0.96 -5.95
CA ASN A 224 22.46 -0.46 -6.05
C ASN A 224 22.39 -1.12 -4.66
N VAL A 225 21.38 -1.94 -4.42
CA VAL A 225 21.17 -2.64 -3.14
C VAL A 225 20.81 -4.09 -3.38
N THR A 226 21.50 -5.04 -2.76
CA THR A 226 21.24 -6.47 -3.02
C THR A 226 19.88 -6.89 -2.46
N ASN A 227 19.60 -6.54 -1.20
CA ASN A 227 18.36 -6.83 -0.49
C ASN A 227 17.73 -5.53 0.02
N LEU A 228 16.56 -5.20 -0.50
CA LEU A 228 15.76 -4.06 -0.05
C LEU A 228 14.56 -4.53 0.77
N THR A 229 14.49 -4.09 2.03
CA THR A 229 13.34 -4.32 2.89
C THR A 229 12.76 -3.00 3.40
N VAL A 230 11.52 -2.69 2.99
CA VAL A 230 10.77 -1.54 3.49
C VAL A 230 9.44 -2.04 4.05
N ASN A 231 9.34 -2.16 5.38
CA ASN A 231 8.23 -2.86 6.03
C ASN A 231 7.61 -2.08 7.20
N LYS A 232 6.28 -2.12 7.33
CA LYS A 232 5.55 -1.57 8.49
C LYS A 232 5.77 -0.08 8.77
N ASN A 233 6.18 0.71 7.76
CA ASN A 233 6.33 2.15 7.93
C ASN A 233 4.97 2.84 7.87
N ILE A 234 4.81 3.90 8.66
CA ILE A 234 3.65 4.80 8.65
C ILE A 234 4.12 6.14 8.11
N ILE A 235 3.57 6.57 6.98
CA ILE A 235 3.93 7.82 6.32
C ILE A 235 2.65 8.62 6.13
N THR A 236 2.55 9.79 6.75
CA THR A 236 1.31 10.57 6.74
C THR A 236 1.55 12.07 6.65
N ASP A 237 0.61 12.80 6.07
CA ASP A 237 0.61 14.26 6.04
C ASP A 237 1.88 14.80 5.35
N ILE A 238 2.09 14.32 4.12
CA ILE A 238 3.16 14.80 3.23
C ILE A 238 2.54 15.82 2.28
N ASN A 239 3.05 17.04 2.29
CA ASN A 239 2.42 18.18 1.63
C ASN A 239 3.42 19.00 0.82
N SER A 240 3.04 19.39 -0.39
CA SER A 240 3.74 20.44 -1.14
C SER A 240 2.78 21.58 -1.47
N TYR A 241 3.22 22.80 -1.19
CA TYR A 241 2.51 24.05 -1.53
C TYR A 241 3.13 24.75 -2.75
N SER A 242 4.06 24.09 -3.44
CA SER A 242 4.70 24.61 -4.63
C SER A 242 3.94 24.18 -5.90
N ALA A 243 3.78 25.10 -6.85
CA ALA A 243 3.30 24.74 -8.17
C ALA A 243 4.30 23.78 -8.83
N ASN A 244 3.80 22.64 -9.34
CA ASN A 244 4.60 21.53 -9.87
C ASN A 244 5.48 20.81 -8.83
N GLY A 245 5.25 21.05 -7.52
CA GLY A 245 5.90 20.28 -6.47
C GLY A 245 5.41 18.84 -6.47
N ALA A 246 6.34 17.89 -6.39
CA ALA A 246 6.01 16.47 -6.24
C ALA A 246 5.71 16.17 -4.77
N VAL A 247 4.71 15.33 -4.53
CA VAL A 247 4.49 14.72 -3.20
C VAL A 247 4.61 13.23 -3.37
N ILE A 248 5.61 12.64 -2.72
CA ILE A 248 5.85 11.21 -2.83
C ILE A 248 5.95 10.59 -1.44
N GLY A 249 5.06 9.65 -1.13
CA GLY A 249 5.10 8.94 0.14
C GLY A 249 6.35 8.06 0.21
N MET A 250 6.56 7.23 -0.80
CA MET A 250 7.76 6.41 -0.99
C MET A 250 8.19 6.41 -2.45
N GLU A 251 9.46 6.71 -2.70
CA GLU A 251 10.14 6.56 -3.99
C GLU A 251 11.31 5.58 -3.83
N LEU A 252 11.28 4.46 -4.54
CA LEU A 252 12.26 3.39 -4.41
C LEU A 252 12.83 3.01 -5.79
N VAL A 253 13.94 3.61 -6.18
CA VAL A 253 14.57 3.39 -7.49
C VAL A 253 15.92 2.73 -7.31
N CYS A 254 15.98 1.44 -7.63
CA CYS A 254 17.21 0.68 -7.41
C CYS A 254 17.35 -0.57 -8.29
N ASN A 255 18.59 -1.00 -8.45
CA ASN A 255 18.93 -2.34 -8.87
C ASN A 255 18.97 -3.25 -7.62
N SER A 256 18.00 -4.15 -7.51
CA SER A 256 17.88 -5.08 -6.38
C SER A 256 17.61 -6.52 -6.77
N ILE A 257 18.25 -7.45 -6.08
CA ILE A 257 18.00 -8.88 -6.26
C ILE A 257 16.76 -9.30 -5.48
N ASN A 258 16.65 -8.93 -4.21
CA ASN A 258 15.50 -9.29 -3.38
C ASN A 258 14.81 -8.03 -2.88
N VAL A 259 13.52 -7.88 -3.17
CA VAL A 259 12.74 -6.73 -2.71
C VAL A 259 11.51 -7.18 -1.94
N LEU A 260 11.36 -6.65 -0.73
CA LEU A 260 10.17 -6.74 0.10
C LEU A 260 9.68 -5.34 0.46
N ILE A 261 8.54 -4.94 -0.08
CA ILE A 261 7.83 -3.72 0.28
C ILE A 261 6.48 -4.12 0.85
N SER A 262 6.34 -4.13 2.18
CA SER A 262 5.17 -4.77 2.79
C SER A 262 4.62 -4.08 4.03
N GLU A 263 3.31 -4.15 4.23
CA GLU A 263 2.62 -3.64 5.43
C GLU A 263 2.83 -2.13 5.69
N ASN A 264 3.23 -1.35 4.68
CA ASN A 264 3.38 0.09 4.83
C ASN A 264 2.02 0.78 4.74
N LYS A 265 1.83 1.84 5.53
CA LYS A 265 0.62 2.67 5.51
C LYS A 265 0.97 4.10 5.12
N LEU A 266 0.44 4.53 3.98
CA LEU A 266 0.66 5.86 3.41
C LEU A 266 -0.70 6.59 3.35
N SER A 267 -0.77 7.79 3.94
CA SER A 267 -2.02 8.57 3.96
C SER A 267 -1.82 10.07 3.91
N ASN A 268 -2.85 10.79 3.48
CA ASN A 268 -2.92 12.26 3.50
C ASN A 268 -1.74 12.88 2.73
N LEU A 269 -1.67 12.58 1.43
CA LEU A 269 -0.66 13.11 0.52
C LEU A 269 -1.32 14.21 -0.31
N ASN A 270 -0.94 15.48 -0.07
CA ASN A 270 -1.66 16.63 -0.62
C ASN A 270 -0.73 17.58 -1.38
N GLY A 271 -1.15 17.94 -2.59
CA GLY A 271 -0.51 18.93 -3.42
C GLY A 271 -1.47 20.04 -3.79
N VAL A 272 -0.93 21.09 -4.42
CA VAL A 272 -1.69 22.25 -4.92
C VAL A 272 -1.83 22.18 -6.45
N SER A 273 -2.23 23.27 -7.10
CA SER A 273 -2.34 23.28 -8.57
C SER A 273 -1.00 22.97 -9.25
N GLY A 274 -1.04 22.17 -10.32
CA GLY A 274 0.14 21.64 -11.02
C GLY A 274 0.78 20.42 -10.34
N SER A 275 0.29 19.97 -9.18
CA SER A 275 0.94 18.88 -8.43
C SER A 275 0.71 17.50 -9.05
N SER A 276 1.75 16.66 -8.93
CA SER A 276 1.72 15.23 -9.20
C SER A 276 2.07 14.47 -7.92
N ILE A 277 1.28 13.45 -7.58
CA ILE A 277 1.39 12.76 -6.29
C ILE A 277 1.43 11.25 -6.49
N PHE A 278 2.42 10.62 -5.85
CA PHE A 278 2.59 9.17 -5.86
C PHE A 278 2.61 8.67 -4.43
N GLY A 279 1.74 7.71 -4.11
CA GLY A 279 1.76 7.06 -2.82
C GLY A 279 3.04 6.24 -2.66
N LEU A 280 3.06 5.11 -3.34
CA LEU A 280 4.20 4.21 -3.42
C LEU A 280 4.66 4.10 -4.87
N GLU A 281 5.86 4.59 -5.17
CA GLU A 281 6.53 4.45 -6.44
C GLU A 281 7.79 3.59 -6.27
N ALA A 282 7.93 2.53 -7.07
CA ALA A 282 9.15 1.75 -7.10
C ALA A 282 9.52 1.32 -8.52
N ALA A 283 10.78 1.54 -8.89
CA ALA A 283 11.38 1.05 -10.11
C ALA A 283 12.56 0.13 -9.78
N ILE A 284 12.34 -1.17 -9.92
CA ILE A 284 13.28 -2.23 -9.52
C ILE A 284 13.84 -2.91 -10.76
N ILE A 285 15.11 -2.67 -11.04
CA ILE A 285 15.75 -3.12 -12.30
C ILE A 285 16.44 -4.50 -12.14
N GLY A 286 16.65 -4.96 -10.91
CA GLY A 286 17.29 -6.25 -10.68
C GLY A 286 16.38 -7.44 -11.00
N THR A 287 17.01 -8.62 -11.12
CA THR A 287 16.41 -9.81 -11.75
C THR A 287 15.69 -10.75 -10.79
N GLY A 288 15.83 -10.57 -9.48
CA GLY A 288 15.16 -11.43 -8.52
C GLY A 288 13.74 -10.96 -8.19
N PRO A 289 13.06 -11.61 -7.22
CA PRO A 289 11.64 -11.39 -7.00
C PRO A 289 11.36 -10.03 -6.32
N VAL A 290 10.28 -9.39 -6.76
CA VAL A 290 9.78 -8.13 -6.20
C VAL A 290 8.42 -8.38 -5.55
N TYR A 291 8.41 -8.43 -4.22
CA TYR A 291 7.21 -8.63 -3.41
C TYR A 291 6.70 -7.31 -2.85
N VAL A 292 5.52 -6.90 -3.31
CA VAL A 292 4.83 -5.71 -2.83
C VAL A 292 3.49 -6.14 -2.26
N SER A 293 3.36 -6.19 -0.93
CA SER A 293 2.19 -6.80 -0.32
C SER A 293 1.63 -6.10 0.91
N LYS A 294 0.31 -6.15 1.09
CA LYS A 294 -0.37 -5.61 2.29
C LYS A 294 -0.13 -4.12 2.55
N ASN A 295 0.31 -3.38 1.54
CA ASN A 295 0.47 -1.93 1.65
C ASN A 295 -0.89 -1.24 1.56
N GLN A 296 -1.07 -0.16 2.31
CA GLN A 296 -2.30 0.63 2.33
C GLN A 296 -1.97 2.07 1.93
N VAL A 297 -2.52 2.53 0.82
CA VAL A 297 -2.36 3.92 0.35
C VAL A 297 -3.73 4.58 0.31
N SER A 298 -3.86 5.77 0.91
CA SER A 298 -5.15 6.47 0.87
C SER A 298 -5.06 7.99 1.01
N GLN A 299 -6.16 8.68 0.70
CA GLN A 299 -6.28 10.14 0.87
C GLN A 299 -5.20 10.89 0.07
N ILE A 300 -5.23 10.72 -1.25
CA ILE A 300 -4.38 11.45 -2.19
C ILE A 300 -5.20 12.58 -2.81
N VAL A 301 -4.69 13.81 -2.74
CA VAL A 301 -5.31 14.99 -3.36
C VAL A 301 -4.29 15.70 -4.24
N ALA A 302 -4.41 15.54 -5.56
CA ALA A 302 -3.53 16.14 -6.56
C ALA A 302 -4.32 16.94 -7.61
N ASP A 303 -3.63 17.69 -8.47
CA ASP A 303 -4.24 18.47 -9.58
C ASP A 303 -3.97 17.83 -10.94
N GLU A 304 -2.73 17.47 -11.26
CA GLU A 304 -2.37 16.89 -12.57
C GLU A 304 -2.49 15.37 -12.56
N GLN A 305 -1.69 14.71 -11.72
CA GLN A 305 -1.58 13.24 -11.70
C GLN A 305 -1.60 12.70 -10.28
N ALA A 306 -2.28 11.58 -10.08
CA ALA A 306 -2.25 10.85 -8.83
C ALA A 306 -2.16 9.34 -9.07
N ALA A 307 -1.23 8.68 -8.39
CA ALA A 307 -1.16 7.23 -8.37
C ALA A 307 -1.03 6.70 -6.94
N GLY A 308 -1.81 5.67 -6.62
CA GLY A 308 -1.71 5.00 -5.33
C GLY A 308 -0.43 4.18 -5.22
N ILE A 309 -0.32 3.15 -6.05
CA ILE A 309 0.85 2.26 -6.11
C ILE A 309 1.31 2.13 -7.56
N VAL A 310 2.58 2.40 -7.83
CA VAL A 310 3.23 2.24 -9.14
C VAL A 310 4.48 1.39 -8.95
N ILE A 311 4.50 0.18 -9.52
CA ILE A 311 5.65 -0.72 -9.44
C ILE A 311 6.09 -1.11 -10.84
N ILE A 312 7.34 -0.85 -11.15
CA ILE A 312 8.03 -1.32 -12.34
C ILE A 312 9.10 -2.31 -11.90
N SER A 313 9.08 -3.51 -12.46
CA SER A 313 10.01 -4.58 -12.10
C SER A 313 10.56 -5.28 -13.33
N PHE A 314 11.87 -5.51 -13.36
CA PHE A 314 12.48 -6.41 -14.34
C PHE A 314 12.39 -7.88 -13.91
N GLY A 315 12.45 -8.14 -12.60
CA GLY A 315 12.19 -9.44 -11.99
C GLY A 315 10.72 -9.88 -12.02
N ASN A 316 10.43 -11.02 -11.39
CA ASN A 316 9.04 -11.46 -11.21
C ASN A 316 8.34 -10.52 -10.22
N LEU A 317 7.28 -9.86 -10.68
CA LEU A 317 6.49 -8.94 -9.87
C LEU A 317 5.35 -9.68 -9.18
N LYS A 318 5.23 -9.52 -7.86
CA LYS A 318 4.05 -9.93 -7.10
C LYS A 318 3.48 -8.76 -6.30
N LEU A 319 2.28 -8.32 -6.67
CA LEU A 319 1.45 -7.34 -5.98
C LEU A 319 0.30 -8.06 -5.31
N GLU A 320 0.36 -8.23 -3.99
CA GLU A 320 -0.58 -9.07 -3.24
C GLU A 320 -1.22 -8.35 -2.04
N ASP A 321 -2.54 -8.46 -1.88
CA ASP A 321 -3.26 -7.93 -0.72
C ASP A 321 -3.08 -6.40 -0.49
N ASN A 322 -2.71 -5.62 -1.52
CA ASN A 322 -2.56 -4.18 -1.37
C ASN A 322 -3.92 -3.48 -1.43
N LYS A 323 -4.05 -2.36 -0.71
CA LYS A 323 -5.26 -1.54 -0.70
C LYS A 323 -4.95 -0.11 -1.10
N VAL A 324 -5.67 0.40 -2.10
CA VAL A 324 -5.65 1.80 -2.49
C VAL A 324 -7.05 2.37 -2.43
N SER A 325 -7.23 3.54 -1.81
CA SER A 325 -8.54 4.19 -1.75
C SER A 325 -8.48 5.69 -1.66
N ASN A 326 -9.53 6.40 -2.07
CA ASN A 326 -9.69 7.84 -1.85
C ASN A 326 -8.61 8.67 -2.56
N ILE A 327 -8.62 8.64 -3.90
CA ILE A 327 -7.81 9.51 -4.75
C ILE A 327 -8.75 10.54 -5.40
N TYR A 328 -8.43 11.83 -5.27
CA TYR A 328 -9.32 12.92 -5.68
C TYR A 328 -8.61 13.99 -6.51
N ASN A 329 -9.41 14.70 -7.33
CA ASN A 329 -9.12 15.94 -8.05
C ASN A 329 -8.07 15.84 -9.18
N ALA A 330 -7.21 14.83 -9.18
CA ALA A 330 -6.18 14.66 -10.20
C ALA A 330 -6.81 14.44 -11.57
N LYS A 331 -6.41 15.21 -12.59
CA LYS A 331 -6.87 15.02 -13.98
C LYS A 331 -6.62 13.60 -14.49
N ALA A 332 -5.53 12.96 -14.07
CA ALA A 332 -5.31 11.53 -14.29
C ALA A 332 -5.10 10.82 -12.94
N ALA A 333 -5.92 9.81 -12.65
CA ALA A 333 -5.85 9.05 -11.42
C ALA A 333 -5.75 7.54 -11.68
N ILE A 334 -4.83 6.86 -10.99
CA ILE A 334 -4.69 5.40 -11.05
C ILE A 334 -4.60 4.84 -9.63
N GLY A 335 -5.37 3.78 -9.35
CA GLY A 335 -5.25 3.06 -8.09
C GLY A 335 -3.91 2.31 -7.99
N ILE A 336 -3.75 1.28 -8.83
CA ILE A 336 -2.54 0.44 -8.88
C ILE A 336 -2.06 0.28 -10.33
N LEU A 337 -0.76 0.47 -10.56
CA LEU A 337 -0.05 0.16 -11.80
C LEU A 337 1.09 -0.82 -11.50
N GLY A 338 1.03 -2.02 -12.06
CA GLY A 338 2.08 -3.02 -11.96
C GLY A 338 2.65 -3.40 -13.33
N VAL A 339 3.95 -3.23 -13.52
CA VAL A 339 4.66 -3.44 -14.79
C VAL A 339 5.77 -4.49 -14.62
N GLY A 340 5.63 -5.65 -15.26
CA GLY A 340 6.65 -6.69 -15.36
C GLY A 340 7.40 -6.63 -16.70
N LEU A 341 8.59 -6.04 -16.72
CA LEU A 341 9.38 -5.81 -17.94
C LEU A 341 10.22 -7.02 -18.37
N GLY A 342 10.78 -7.80 -17.45
CA GLY A 342 11.63 -8.95 -17.81
C GLY A 342 10.97 -10.31 -17.60
N ASN A 343 9.84 -10.36 -16.90
CA ASN A 343 9.27 -11.57 -16.34
C ASN A 343 7.75 -11.48 -16.18
N SER A 344 7.16 -12.46 -15.50
CA SER A 344 5.72 -12.50 -15.23
C SER A 344 5.33 -11.51 -14.13
N ALA A 345 4.09 -11.00 -14.19
CA ALA A 345 3.50 -10.15 -13.16
C ALA A 345 2.23 -10.79 -12.59
N HIS A 346 2.15 -10.82 -11.26
CA HIS A 346 1.02 -11.33 -10.49
C HIS A 346 0.42 -10.21 -9.66
N LEU A 347 -0.84 -9.86 -9.95
CA LEU A 347 -1.63 -8.92 -9.16
C LEU A 347 -2.78 -9.70 -8.53
N GLU A 348 -2.67 -9.98 -7.24
CA GLU A 348 -3.54 -10.92 -6.52
C GLU A 348 -4.20 -10.27 -5.30
N ASN A 349 -5.50 -10.44 -5.12
CA ASN A 349 -6.25 -9.96 -3.94
C ASN A 349 -6.11 -8.46 -3.63
N ASN A 350 -5.75 -7.62 -4.60
CA ASN A 350 -5.65 -6.18 -4.37
C ASN A 350 -7.04 -5.53 -4.36
N ILE A 351 -7.20 -4.48 -3.57
CA ILE A 351 -8.45 -3.74 -3.41
C ILE A 351 -8.23 -2.29 -3.82
N VAL A 352 -8.97 -1.82 -4.81
CA VAL A 352 -9.02 -0.42 -5.22
C VAL A 352 -10.44 0.11 -5.08
N SER A 353 -10.59 1.24 -4.37
CA SER A 353 -11.89 1.91 -4.24
C SER A 353 -11.78 3.43 -4.31
N ASP A 354 -12.88 4.11 -4.63
CA ASP A 354 -13.02 5.56 -4.45
C ASP A 354 -11.93 6.37 -5.20
N ILE A 355 -11.76 6.07 -6.49
CA ILE A 355 -10.84 6.79 -7.38
C ILE A 355 -11.68 7.78 -8.19
N ASN A 356 -11.54 9.08 -7.93
CA ASN A 356 -12.38 10.11 -8.55
C ASN A 356 -11.51 11.16 -9.26
N SER A 357 -11.58 11.18 -10.58
CA SER A 357 -10.89 12.13 -11.45
C SER A 357 -11.91 12.89 -12.30
N PRO A 358 -11.69 14.20 -12.56
CA PRO A 358 -12.51 14.94 -13.51
C PRO A 358 -12.35 14.43 -14.96
N ASN A 359 -11.21 13.80 -15.32
CA ASN A 359 -10.95 13.37 -16.70
C ASN A 359 -10.72 11.86 -16.81
N ILE A 360 -9.57 11.34 -16.38
CA ILE A 360 -9.16 9.94 -16.61
C ILE A 360 -8.99 9.23 -15.27
N ALA A 361 -9.64 8.08 -15.12
CA ALA A 361 -9.52 7.24 -13.93
C ALA A 361 -9.29 5.76 -14.29
N ALA A 362 -8.34 5.11 -13.63
CA ALA A 362 -8.16 3.66 -13.72
C ALA A 362 -8.08 3.00 -12.34
N GLY A 363 -8.69 1.83 -12.20
CA GLY A 363 -8.61 1.04 -10.98
C GLY A 363 -7.27 0.33 -10.84
N ILE A 364 -7.12 -0.79 -11.56
CA ILE A 364 -5.88 -1.58 -11.58
C ILE A 364 -5.39 -1.75 -13.02
N VAL A 365 -4.13 -1.44 -13.26
CA VAL A 365 -3.44 -1.64 -14.53
C VAL A 365 -2.32 -2.66 -14.31
N GLY A 366 -2.43 -3.80 -14.98
CA GLY A 366 -1.39 -4.83 -15.00
C GLY A 366 -0.78 -4.95 -16.38
N THR A 367 0.55 -5.00 -16.46
CA THR A 367 1.28 -5.30 -17.68
C THR A 367 2.44 -6.25 -17.45
N ALA A 368 2.67 -7.17 -18.39
CA ALA A 368 3.80 -8.10 -18.34
C ALA A 368 4.27 -8.47 -19.75
N LEU A 369 5.60 -8.46 -19.98
CA LEU A 369 6.15 -8.95 -21.25
C LEU A 369 6.02 -10.48 -21.41
N LYS A 370 6.00 -11.23 -20.29
CA LYS A 370 5.85 -12.68 -20.29
C LYS A 370 4.40 -13.10 -20.01
N ASP A 371 4.09 -13.43 -18.76
CA ASP A 371 2.73 -13.85 -18.38
C ASP A 371 2.15 -12.87 -17.35
N LEU A 372 0.94 -12.40 -17.61
CA LEU A 372 0.19 -11.53 -16.71
C LEU A 372 -0.91 -12.31 -15.99
N PHE A 373 -0.94 -12.25 -14.67
CA PHE A 373 -1.97 -12.84 -13.83
C PHE A 373 -2.66 -11.77 -13.00
N MET A 374 -3.97 -11.62 -13.19
CA MET A 374 -4.84 -10.68 -12.48
C MET A 374 -5.88 -11.51 -11.73
N LEU A 375 -5.66 -11.82 -10.46
CA LEU A 375 -6.44 -12.81 -9.72
C LEU A 375 -7.13 -12.20 -8.49
N HIS A 376 -8.43 -12.45 -8.34
CA HIS A 376 -9.16 -12.14 -7.12
C HIS A 376 -9.10 -10.67 -6.64
N ASN A 377 -8.78 -9.74 -7.53
CA ASN A 377 -8.76 -8.32 -7.21
C ASN A 377 -10.17 -7.75 -7.11
N THR A 378 -10.36 -6.75 -6.27
CA THR A 378 -11.61 -6.00 -6.14
C THR A 378 -11.41 -4.56 -6.59
N VAL A 379 -12.26 -4.10 -7.51
CA VAL A 379 -12.27 -2.69 -7.96
C VAL A 379 -13.70 -2.17 -7.91
N ASN A 380 -13.92 -1.08 -7.18
CA ASN A 380 -15.22 -0.40 -7.14
C ASN A 380 -15.06 1.12 -7.11
N GLN A 381 -16.10 1.85 -7.51
CA GLN A 381 -16.15 3.31 -7.40
C GLN A 381 -14.95 4.03 -8.04
N VAL A 382 -14.54 3.56 -9.22
CA VAL A 382 -13.65 4.31 -10.12
C VAL A 382 -14.53 5.22 -10.95
N LYS A 383 -14.25 6.52 -10.92
CA LYS A 383 -15.08 7.57 -11.52
C LYS A 383 -14.21 8.54 -12.32
N GLY A 384 -14.52 8.68 -13.61
CA GLY A 384 -13.92 9.66 -14.49
C GLY A 384 -14.71 9.87 -15.78
N ALA A 385 -14.41 10.93 -16.52
CA ALA A 385 -14.99 11.12 -17.86
C ALA A 385 -14.60 9.97 -18.81
N ASN A 386 -13.38 9.45 -18.66
CA ASN A 386 -12.89 8.22 -19.28
C ASN A 386 -12.38 7.30 -18.17
N GLU A 387 -13.12 6.24 -17.89
CA GLU A 387 -12.80 5.34 -16.78
C GLU A 387 -12.69 3.87 -17.20
N VAL A 388 -11.74 3.17 -16.57
CA VAL A 388 -11.57 1.73 -16.73
C VAL A 388 -11.29 1.09 -15.37
N ALA A 389 -12.10 0.11 -14.97
CA ALA A 389 -11.88 -0.56 -13.69
C ALA A 389 -10.59 -1.41 -13.72
N MET A 390 -10.35 -2.14 -14.80
CA MET A 390 -9.17 -2.99 -14.95
C MET A 390 -8.59 -2.96 -16.37
N ILE A 391 -7.28 -2.74 -16.47
CA ILE A 391 -6.53 -2.80 -17.73
C ILE A 391 -5.52 -3.95 -17.63
N THR A 392 -5.51 -4.85 -18.62
CA THR A 392 -4.65 -6.04 -18.64
C THR A 392 -3.88 -6.15 -19.94
N ILE A 393 -2.57 -5.91 -19.89
CA ILE A 393 -1.69 -5.87 -21.07
C ILE A 393 -0.61 -6.95 -20.93
N GLY A 394 -0.87 -8.16 -21.39
CA GLY A 394 0.12 -9.25 -21.39
C GLY A 394 0.59 -9.56 -22.80
N PHE A 395 1.89 -9.47 -23.05
CA PHE A 395 2.44 -9.64 -24.40
C PHE A 395 2.64 -11.10 -24.82
N ASN A 396 2.43 -12.08 -23.93
CA ASN A 396 2.42 -13.50 -24.29
C ASN A 396 1.19 -14.26 -23.77
N ASN A 397 0.96 -14.33 -22.44
CA ASN A 397 -0.30 -14.86 -21.90
C ASN A 397 -0.90 -13.91 -20.87
N THR A 398 -2.22 -13.79 -20.85
CA THR A 398 -2.96 -13.03 -19.83
C THR A 398 -4.05 -13.89 -19.22
N VAL A 399 -4.05 -14.02 -17.88
CA VAL A 399 -5.07 -14.74 -17.11
C VAL A 399 -5.73 -13.78 -16.12
N VAL A 400 -7.03 -13.55 -16.30
CA VAL A 400 -7.86 -12.69 -15.44
C VAL A 400 -8.95 -13.54 -14.81
N LYS A 401 -8.88 -13.76 -13.49
CA LYS A 401 -9.77 -14.74 -12.85
C LYS A 401 -10.20 -14.38 -11.45
N GLY A 402 -11.47 -14.62 -11.14
CA GLY A 402 -12.00 -14.42 -9.79
C GLY A 402 -12.07 -12.95 -9.35
N ASN A 403 -11.87 -11.98 -10.23
CA ASN A 403 -11.92 -10.56 -9.89
C ASN A 403 -13.36 -10.08 -9.70
N ASN A 404 -13.53 -9.05 -8.89
CA ASN A 404 -14.81 -8.43 -8.57
C ASN A 404 -14.79 -6.95 -8.93
N LEU A 405 -15.42 -6.59 -10.04
CA LEU A 405 -15.41 -5.27 -10.63
C LEU A 405 -16.84 -4.70 -10.65
N GLU A 406 -17.00 -3.49 -10.12
CA GLU A 406 -18.29 -2.82 -10.02
C GLU A 406 -18.20 -1.34 -10.39
N GLY A 407 -18.88 -0.99 -11.49
CA GLY A 407 -18.99 0.39 -11.99
C GLY A 407 -20.23 1.11 -11.46
N ASP A 408 -20.52 2.29 -12.02
CA ASP A 408 -21.67 3.13 -11.67
C ASP A 408 -22.73 3.23 -12.79
N GLY A 409 -22.57 2.43 -13.84
CA GLY A 409 -23.38 2.44 -15.06
C GLY A 409 -22.65 3.06 -16.26
N SER A 410 -21.50 3.68 -16.03
CA SER A 410 -20.61 4.22 -17.06
C SER A 410 -19.35 3.36 -17.23
N GLY A 411 -18.36 3.86 -17.99
CA GLY A 411 -17.04 3.23 -18.04
C GLY A 411 -16.92 1.84 -18.67
N ILE A 412 -15.73 1.26 -18.49
CA ILE A 412 -15.35 -0.07 -18.97
C ILE A 412 -14.91 -0.95 -17.80
N GLY A 413 -15.43 -2.18 -17.74
CA GLY A 413 -15.01 -3.17 -16.74
C GLY A 413 -13.57 -3.63 -16.95
N ILE A 414 -13.31 -4.30 -18.08
CA ILE A 414 -11.96 -4.78 -18.45
C ILE A 414 -11.58 -4.31 -19.84
N VAL A 415 -10.41 -3.69 -19.96
CA VAL A 415 -9.71 -3.49 -21.24
C VAL A 415 -8.54 -4.48 -21.30
N THR A 416 -8.45 -5.25 -22.38
CA THR A 416 -7.41 -6.28 -22.53
C THR A 416 -6.62 -6.13 -23.82
N CYS A 417 -5.30 -6.25 -23.71
CA CYS A 417 -4.36 -6.38 -24.81
C CYS A 417 -3.58 -7.69 -24.60
N SER A 418 -3.90 -8.75 -25.34
CA SER A 418 -3.22 -10.04 -25.18
C SER A 418 -3.35 -10.94 -26.41
N PRO A 419 -2.26 -11.56 -26.90
CA PRO A 419 -2.35 -12.56 -27.95
C PRO A 419 -3.02 -13.85 -27.46
N ASN A 420 -2.99 -14.14 -26.15
CA ASN A 420 -3.67 -15.29 -25.52
C ASN A 420 -4.32 -14.83 -24.20
N GLY A 421 -5.54 -14.29 -24.27
CA GLY A 421 -6.30 -13.81 -23.11
C GLY A 421 -7.32 -14.81 -22.60
N ILE A 422 -7.29 -15.14 -21.29
CA ILE A 422 -8.31 -15.95 -20.61
C ILE A 422 -8.92 -15.10 -19.49
N ILE A 423 -10.22 -14.83 -19.56
CA ILE A 423 -10.97 -14.05 -18.58
C ILE A 423 -12.11 -14.94 -18.06
N THR A 424 -12.03 -15.48 -16.84
CA THR A 424 -13.02 -16.45 -16.34
C THR A 424 -13.36 -16.25 -14.87
N TYR A 425 -14.57 -16.60 -14.46
CA TYR A 425 -15.04 -16.57 -13.06
C TYR A 425 -14.98 -15.21 -12.39
N ASN A 426 -15.01 -14.12 -13.16
CA ASN A 426 -15.06 -12.75 -12.65
C ASN A 426 -16.51 -12.28 -12.47
N ARG A 427 -16.74 -11.35 -11.55
CA ARG A 427 -17.95 -10.52 -11.48
C ARG A 427 -17.64 -9.16 -12.11
N ILE A 428 -18.35 -8.80 -13.17
CA ILE A 428 -18.14 -7.57 -13.95
C ILE A 428 -19.51 -6.91 -14.15
N VAL A 429 -19.87 -5.98 -13.27
CA VAL A 429 -21.25 -5.46 -13.21
C VAL A 429 -21.31 -3.95 -13.32
N ASN A 430 -22.45 -3.46 -13.80
CA ASN A 430 -22.78 -2.04 -13.84
C ASN A 430 -21.78 -1.18 -14.63
N PHE A 431 -21.35 -1.68 -15.78
CA PHE A 431 -20.52 -0.91 -16.73
C PHE A 431 -21.28 -0.64 -18.01
N ASN A 432 -20.88 0.41 -18.74
CA ASN A 432 -21.34 0.63 -20.11
C ASN A 432 -20.81 -0.49 -21.03
N HIS A 433 -19.54 -0.88 -20.88
CA HIS A 433 -18.95 -2.05 -21.53
C HIS A 433 -18.33 -3.01 -20.53
N TYR A 434 -18.60 -4.30 -20.66
CA TYR A 434 -18.04 -5.30 -19.75
C TYR A 434 -16.58 -5.60 -20.07
N ILE A 435 -16.30 -5.92 -21.34
CA ILE A 435 -14.97 -6.30 -21.81
C ILE A 435 -14.73 -5.66 -23.18
N GLN A 436 -13.59 -5.01 -23.32
CA GLN A 436 -13.10 -4.49 -24.59
C GLN A 436 -11.70 -5.02 -24.88
N ASN A 437 -11.50 -5.57 -26.07
CA ASN A 437 -10.14 -5.71 -26.60
C ASN A 437 -9.59 -4.31 -26.93
N PHE A 438 -8.30 -4.12 -26.68
CA PHE A 438 -7.62 -2.85 -26.91
C PHE A 438 -7.64 -2.45 -28.40
N LEU A 439 -7.89 -1.17 -28.63
CA LEU A 439 -7.83 -0.54 -29.95
C LEU A 439 -7.40 0.92 -29.73
N PHE A 440 -6.38 1.41 -30.46
CA PHE A 440 -5.81 2.73 -30.21
C PHE A 440 -6.85 3.85 -30.34
N SER A 441 -7.69 3.78 -31.38
CA SER A 441 -8.76 4.76 -31.63
C SER A 441 -9.85 4.80 -30.57
N SER A 442 -9.90 3.83 -29.64
CA SER A 442 -10.83 3.84 -28.50
C SER A 442 -10.32 4.68 -27.32
N PHE A 443 -9.01 4.96 -27.27
CA PHE A 443 -8.36 5.63 -26.14
C PHE A 443 -7.49 6.82 -26.53
N GLY A 444 -7.29 7.08 -27.83
CA GLY A 444 -6.40 8.11 -28.32
C GLY A 444 -6.36 8.18 -29.86
N PRO A 445 -5.26 8.70 -30.43
CA PRO A 445 -5.10 8.79 -31.89
C PRO A 445 -5.06 7.41 -32.54
N SER A 446 -5.49 7.33 -33.80
CA SER A 446 -5.34 6.12 -34.61
C SER A 446 -3.85 5.80 -34.88
N ILE A 447 -3.56 4.55 -35.26
CA ILE A 447 -2.22 4.13 -35.69
C ILE A 447 -1.69 5.05 -36.80
N ASP A 448 -2.52 5.40 -37.77
CA ASP A 448 -2.17 6.35 -38.84
C ASP A 448 -1.80 7.73 -38.30
N GLU A 449 -2.55 8.24 -37.32
CA GLU A 449 -2.25 9.52 -36.67
C GLU A 449 -0.97 9.47 -35.84
N MET A 450 -0.68 8.34 -35.19
CA MET A 450 0.55 8.11 -34.42
C MET A 450 1.79 8.05 -35.32
N LEU A 451 1.66 7.53 -36.54
CA LEU A 451 2.77 7.34 -37.48
C LEU A 451 2.97 8.51 -38.43
N LYS A 452 1.97 9.40 -38.51
CA LYS A 452 2.00 10.64 -39.29
C LYS A 452 3.27 11.47 -39.12
N PRO A 453 3.88 11.65 -37.92
CA PRO A 453 5.12 12.41 -37.80
C PRO A 453 6.28 11.81 -38.60
N ILE A 454 6.37 10.48 -38.68
CA ILE A 454 7.40 9.79 -39.47
C ILE A 454 7.06 9.89 -40.96
N ASP A 455 5.78 9.72 -41.31
CA ASP A 455 5.31 9.87 -42.69
C ASP A 455 5.58 11.29 -43.24
N ASP A 456 5.33 12.33 -42.43
CA ASP A 456 5.61 13.74 -42.77
C ASP A 456 7.11 14.01 -42.85
N ALA A 457 7.94 13.39 -41.99
CA ALA A 457 9.39 13.51 -42.07
C ALA A 457 9.95 12.89 -43.36
N ILE A 458 9.49 11.69 -43.74
CA ILE A 458 9.86 11.04 -45.01
C ILE A 458 9.44 11.90 -46.21
N LYS A 459 8.25 12.53 -46.13
CA LYS A 459 7.73 13.39 -47.19
C LYS A 459 8.53 14.69 -47.35
N ASN A 460 8.89 15.33 -46.24
CA ASN A 460 9.63 16.60 -46.24
C ASN A 460 11.13 16.42 -46.49
N HIS A 461 11.67 15.24 -46.14
CA HIS A 461 13.09 14.88 -46.26
C HIS A 461 13.26 13.51 -46.94
N PRO A 462 13.05 13.41 -48.27
CA PRO A 462 13.12 12.14 -49.00
C PRO A 462 14.47 11.41 -48.85
N GLU A 463 15.55 12.14 -48.56
CA GLU A 463 16.88 11.59 -48.26
C GLU A 463 16.92 10.73 -46.99
N LEU A 464 16.02 10.95 -46.03
CA LEU A 464 15.90 10.16 -44.80
C LEU A 464 15.07 8.89 -44.98
N LYS A 465 14.36 8.74 -46.11
CA LYS A 465 13.49 7.60 -46.39
C LYS A 465 14.17 6.23 -46.19
N PRO A 466 15.42 5.98 -46.62
CA PRO A 466 16.07 4.69 -46.43
C PRO A 466 16.25 4.29 -44.95
N ILE A 467 16.25 5.28 -44.03
CA ILE A 467 16.42 5.08 -42.59
C ILE A 467 15.05 5.02 -41.90
N LEU A 468 14.13 5.93 -42.25
CA LEU A 468 12.86 6.09 -41.56
C LEU A 468 11.78 5.09 -42.00
N GLN A 469 11.78 4.65 -43.27
CA GLN A 469 10.75 3.72 -43.75
C GLN A 469 10.77 2.38 -43.00
N PRO A 470 11.92 1.71 -42.79
CA PRO A 470 11.96 0.47 -42.02
C PRO A 470 11.42 0.64 -40.59
N ILE A 471 11.77 1.75 -39.93
CA ILE A 471 11.30 2.05 -38.57
C ILE A 471 9.78 2.24 -38.55
N ARG A 472 9.25 2.96 -39.53
CA ARG A 472 7.80 3.19 -39.69
C ARG A 472 7.06 1.88 -39.89
N ASP A 473 7.57 1.02 -40.77
CA ASP A 473 6.95 -0.27 -41.11
C ASP A 473 6.99 -1.23 -39.90
N ASP A 474 8.10 -1.24 -39.16
CA ASP A 474 8.23 -2.05 -37.93
C ASP A 474 7.28 -1.55 -36.82
N LEU A 475 7.14 -0.25 -36.64
CA LEU A 475 6.18 0.34 -35.70
C LEU A 475 4.73 0.06 -36.12
N ASP A 476 4.41 0.17 -37.40
CA ASP A 476 3.09 -0.19 -37.95
C ASP A 476 2.68 -1.60 -37.56
N LYS A 477 3.60 -2.54 -37.86
CA LYS A 477 3.42 -3.95 -37.58
C LYS A 477 3.27 -4.20 -36.09
N LEU A 478 4.09 -3.55 -35.26
CA LEU A 478 4.00 -3.63 -33.81
C LEU A 478 2.63 -3.14 -33.32
N PHE A 479 2.21 -1.93 -33.71
CA PHE A 479 0.94 -1.36 -33.25
C PHE A 479 -0.26 -2.21 -33.66
N HIS A 480 -0.31 -2.69 -34.91
CA HIS A 480 -1.37 -3.59 -35.34
C HIS A 480 -1.33 -4.94 -34.62
N GLN A 481 -0.16 -5.45 -34.23
CA GLN A 481 -0.08 -6.64 -33.37
C GLN A 481 -0.71 -6.40 -31.99
N LEU A 482 -0.58 -5.20 -31.40
CA LEU A 482 -1.18 -4.85 -30.11
C LEU A 482 -2.71 -4.78 -30.17
N GLU A 483 -3.28 -4.40 -31.31
CA GLU A 483 -4.75 -4.36 -31.50
C GLU A 483 -5.37 -5.75 -31.77
N ASN A 484 -4.55 -6.77 -32.06
CA ASN A 484 -4.99 -8.12 -32.42
C ASN A 484 -5.10 -9.06 -31.22
N SER A 485 -5.92 -8.67 -30.24
CA SER A 485 -6.12 -9.46 -29.03
C SER A 485 -7.02 -10.69 -29.27
N HIS A 486 -6.63 -11.86 -28.77
CA HIS A 486 -7.45 -13.08 -28.81
C HIS A 486 -7.91 -13.45 -27.40
N THR A 487 -9.18 -13.18 -27.12
CA THR A 487 -9.73 -13.24 -25.76
C THR A 487 -10.81 -14.30 -25.64
N THR A 488 -10.61 -15.27 -24.75
CA THR A 488 -11.65 -16.19 -24.26
C THR A 488 -12.14 -15.71 -22.90
N ALA A 489 -13.33 -15.11 -22.90
CA ALA A 489 -13.97 -14.49 -21.75
C ALA A 489 -15.21 -15.27 -21.26
N THR A 490 -15.16 -16.59 -21.27
CA THR A 490 -16.29 -17.44 -20.84
C THR A 490 -16.40 -17.50 -19.31
N TYR A 491 -17.56 -17.96 -18.82
CA TYR A 491 -17.78 -18.22 -17.40
C TYR A 491 -17.60 -17.00 -16.49
N ASN A 492 -18.00 -15.80 -16.93
CA ASN A 492 -18.08 -14.61 -16.09
C ASN A 492 -19.52 -14.25 -15.73
N TRP A 493 -19.72 -13.58 -14.59
CA TRP A 493 -21.00 -13.02 -14.17
C TRP A 493 -21.08 -11.53 -14.51
N TYR A 494 -22.02 -11.15 -15.36
CA TYR A 494 -22.16 -9.78 -15.88
C TYR A 494 -23.25 -8.96 -15.19
N GLY A 495 -23.76 -9.42 -14.04
CA GLY A 495 -24.89 -8.78 -13.34
C GLY A 495 -26.25 -9.04 -13.98
N THR A 496 -26.31 -9.89 -15.00
CA THR A 496 -27.54 -10.25 -15.72
C THR A 496 -27.44 -11.66 -16.27
N ASN A 497 -28.56 -12.39 -16.26
CA ASN A 497 -28.66 -13.70 -16.91
C ASN A 497 -28.74 -13.59 -18.44
N LYS A 498 -28.88 -12.37 -18.97
CA LYS A 498 -28.99 -12.06 -20.40
C LYS A 498 -28.14 -10.81 -20.71
N PRO A 499 -26.81 -10.92 -20.78
CA PRO A 499 -25.94 -9.80 -21.12
C PRO A 499 -26.23 -9.30 -22.54
N ASP A 500 -26.16 -7.99 -22.74
CA ASP A 500 -26.29 -7.36 -24.05
C ASP A 500 -24.99 -7.52 -24.84
N ASN A 501 -25.09 -8.04 -26.07
CA ASN A 501 -23.97 -8.26 -26.97
C ASN A 501 -23.22 -6.97 -27.31
N ASN A 502 -23.89 -5.81 -27.28
CA ASN A 502 -23.27 -4.51 -27.58
C ASN A 502 -22.29 -4.05 -26.50
N LYS A 503 -22.31 -4.66 -25.30
CA LYS A 503 -21.38 -4.34 -24.20
C LYS A 503 -20.04 -5.06 -24.32
N PHE A 504 -19.82 -5.82 -25.40
CA PHE A 504 -18.60 -6.55 -25.68
C PHE A 504 -17.95 -6.00 -26.95
N PHE A 505 -16.72 -5.51 -26.84
CA PHE A 505 -15.99 -4.97 -27.97
C PHE A 505 -14.82 -5.87 -28.36
N LYS A 506 -14.91 -6.48 -29.56
CA LYS A 506 -13.89 -7.42 -30.05
C LYS A 506 -12.64 -6.76 -30.65
N GLY A 507 -12.70 -5.47 -31.01
CA GLY A 507 -11.64 -4.79 -31.75
C GLY A 507 -11.30 -5.51 -33.07
N ASN A 508 -10.00 -5.60 -33.37
CA ASN A 508 -9.48 -6.27 -34.57
C ASN A 508 -9.28 -7.80 -34.38
N GLY A 509 -9.31 -8.29 -33.14
CA GLY A 509 -9.11 -9.70 -32.81
C GLY A 509 -10.39 -10.47 -32.52
N THR A 510 -10.31 -11.42 -31.56
CA THR A 510 -11.43 -12.28 -31.16
C THR A 510 -11.84 -12.04 -29.70
N LEU A 511 -13.14 -12.18 -29.44
CA LEU A 511 -13.71 -12.11 -28.10
C LEU A 511 -14.84 -13.14 -27.96
N ILE A 512 -14.55 -14.24 -27.26
CA ILE A 512 -15.49 -15.34 -27.01
C ILE A 512 -16.00 -15.23 -25.57
N TYR A 513 -17.20 -14.70 -25.36
CA TYR A 513 -17.79 -14.50 -24.02
C TYR A 513 -18.89 -15.50 -23.66
N SER A 514 -19.31 -16.34 -24.61
CA SER A 514 -20.33 -17.38 -24.41
C SER A 514 -19.68 -18.75 -24.23
N PRO A 515 -20.10 -19.56 -23.23
CA PRO A 515 -21.19 -19.28 -22.29
C PRO A 515 -20.77 -18.36 -21.13
N TRP A 516 -21.73 -17.66 -20.54
CA TRP A 516 -21.57 -16.81 -19.34
C TRP A 516 -22.23 -17.45 -18.12
N LEU A 517 -21.89 -17.03 -16.90
CA LEU A 517 -22.52 -17.55 -15.68
C LEU A 517 -23.91 -16.95 -15.47
N VAL A 518 -24.83 -17.70 -14.88
CA VAL A 518 -26.19 -17.25 -14.57
C VAL A 518 -26.47 -17.31 -13.07
N LEU A 519 -27.09 -16.26 -12.55
CA LEU A 519 -27.58 -16.21 -11.18
C LEU A 519 -28.76 -17.17 -11.03
N THR A 520 -28.67 -18.03 -10.02
CA THR A 520 -29.73 -18.96 -9.61
C THR A 520 -30.02 -18.82 -8.12
N ILE A 521 -31.18 -19.31 -7.68
CA ILE A 521 -31.58 -19.31 -6.27
C ILE A 521 -32.29 -20.63 -5.93
N LYS A 522 -31.94 -21.21 -4.79
CA LYS A 522 -32.50 -22.47 -4.29
C LYS A 522 -32.81 -22.38 -2.80
N ALA A 523 -33.96 -22.91 -2.41
CA ALA A 523 -34.34 -23.12 -1.02
C ALA A 523 -34.17 -24.59 -0.61
N VAL A 524 -33.55 -24.83 0.55
CA VAL A 524 -33.35 -26.18 1.10
C VAL A 524 -33.64 -26.19 2.62
N PRO A 525 -34.69 -26.89 3.08
CA PRO A 525 -35.75 -27.52 2.28
C PRO A 525 -36.71 -26.48 1.65
N SER A 526 -37.37 -26.82 0.55
CA SER A 526 -38.39 -25.97 -0.09
C SER A 526 -39.76 -26.03 0.60
N THR A 527 -39.90 -26.86 1.64
CA THR A 527 -41.09 -26.93 2.50
C THR A 527 -40.64 -27.00 3.95
N ILE A 528 -41.22 -26.15 4.80
CA ILE A 528 -40.92 -26.04 6.23
C ILE A 528 -42.21 -25.88 7.03
N TYR A 529 -42.18 -26.14 8.33
CA TYR A 529 -43.28 -25.84 9.25
C TYR A 529 -43.09 -24.47 9.91
N ALA A 530 -44.17 -23.85 10.40
CA ALA A 530 -44.08 -22.65 11.23
C ALA A 530 -43.06 -22.85 12.38
N GLY A 531 -42.16 -21.87 12.55
CA GLY A 531 -41.03 -21.91 13.48
C GLY A 531 -39.76 -22.61 12.96
N GLN A 532 -39.78 -23.24 11.78
CA GLN A 532 -38.60 -23.84 11.16
C GLN A 532 -37.90 -22.90 10.17
N THR A 533 -36.74 -23.32 9.68
CA THR A 533 -35.89 -22.54 8.78
C THR A 533 -35.62 -23.24 7.45
N SER A 534 -35.43 -22.47 6.38
CA SER A 534 -34.94 -22.90 5.08
C SER A 534 -33.66 -22.15 4.72
N ILE A 535 -32.64 -22.86 4.25
CA ILE A 535 -31.42 -22.26 3.72
C ILE A 535 -31.71 -21.79 2.30
N ILE A 536 -31.54 -20.50 2.07
CA ILE A 536 -31.70 -19.87 0.77
C ILE A 536 -30.29 -19.60 0.23
N ALA A 537 -29.91 -20.29 -0.83
CA ALA A 537 -28.63 -20.10 -1.50
C ALA A 537 -28.86 -19.46 -2.87
N ALA A 538 -28.15 -18.36 -3.14
CA ALA A 538 -27.97 -17.83 -4.48
C ALA A 538 -26.54 -18.14 -4.95
N ASP A 539 -26.39 -18.58 -6.19
CA ASP A 539 -25.09 -18.91 -6.76
C ASP A 539 -25.04 -18.62 -8.26
N VAL A 540 -23.81 -18.51 -8.77
CA VAL A 540 -23.50 -18.40 -10.19
C VAL A 540 -22.74 -19.63 -10.68
N TYR A 541 -23.07 -20.83 -10.18
CA TYR A 541 -22.36 -22.07 -10.54
C TYR A 541 -22.79 -22.69 -11.85
N ARG A 542 -23.85 -22.17 -12.49
CA ARG A 542 -24.30 -22.65 -13.79
C ARG A 542 -23.96 -21.65 -14.87
N ASP A 543 -23.63 -22.16 -16.05
CA ASP A 543 -23.46 -21.34 -17.25
C ASP A 543 -24.77 -21.24 -18.06
N SER A 544 -24.78 -20.37 -19.07
CA SER A 544 -25.92 -20.14 -19.95
C SER A 544 -26.24 -21.31 -20.90
N ALA A 545 -25.34 -22.28 -21.04
CA ALA A 545 -25.54 -23.54 -21.77
C ALA A 545 -26.01 -24.69 -20.87
N GLY A 546 -26.12 -24.48 -19.55
CA GLY A 546 -26.55 -25.46 -18.56
C GLY A 546 -25.41 -26.26 -17.90
N GLY A 547 -24.16 -25.95 -18.20
CA GLY A 547 -22.97 -26.53 -17.56
C GLY A 547 -22.88 -26.17 -16.08
N ASP A 548 -22.33 -27.09 -15.28
CA ASP A 548 -22.13 -26.93 -13.83
C ASP A 548 -20.64 -26.72 -13.53
N HIS A 549 -20.32 -25.61 -12.87
CA HIS A 549 -18.98 -25.16 -12.52
C HIS A 549 -18.69 -25.22 -11.02
N SER A 550 -19.57 -25.83 -10.22
CA SER A 550 -19.39 -25.95 -8.76
C SER A 550 -18.10 -26.68 -8.35
N ALA A 551 -17.49 -27.48 -9.23
CA ALA A 551 -16.17 -28.07 -8.98
C ALA A 551 -15.03 -27.04 -8.96
N ASN A 552 -15.25 -25.83 -9.50
CA ASN A 552 -14.24 -24.77 -9.64
C ASN A 552 -14.42 -23.64 -8.61
N THR A 553 -15.11 -23.85 -7.49
CA THR A 553 -15.49 -22.78 -6.55
C THR A 553 -14.32 -21.86 -6.13
N ALA A 554 -13.11 -22.40 -5.93
CA ALA A 554 -11.94 -21.61 -5.54
C ALA A 554 -11.52 -20.56 -6.57
N GLN A 555 -11.98 -20.67 -7.82
CA GLN A 555 -11.68 -19.74 -8.91
C GLN A 555 -12.65 -18.55 -8.96
N PHE A 556 -13.78 -18.64 -8.27
CA PHE A 556 -14.81 -17.62 -8.29
C PHE A 556 -14.43 -16.39 -7.45
N PHE A 557 -15.00 -15.26 -7.84
CA PHE A 557 -14.94 -14.02 -7.09
C PHE A 557 -15.59 -14.10 -5.71
N SER A 558 -15.18 -13.18 -4.84
CA SER A 558 -15.73 -12.96 -3.50
C SER A 558 -15.86 -11.45 -3.20
N GLY A 559 -16.58 -11.08 -2.13
CA GLY A 559 -16.58 -9.74 -1.53
C GLY A 559 -17.81 -8.86 -1.80
N SER A 560 -18.36 -8.83 -3.02
CA SER A 560 -19.55 -8.01 -3.34
C SER A 560 -20.83 -8.52 -2.70
N ARG A 561 -21.90 -7.72 -2.76
CA ARG A 561 -23.11 -7.89 -1.97
C ARG A 561 -24.31 -8.44 -2.78
N VAL A 562 -25.02 -9.42 -2.23
CA VAL A 562 -26.31 -9.94 -2.73
C VAL A 562 -27.41 -9.56 -1.75
N THR A 563 -28.51 -9.00 -2.25
CA THR A 563 -29.67 -8.64 -1.42
C THR A 563 -30.75 -9.71 -1.52
N PHE A 564 -31.07 -10.35 -0.39
CA PHE A 564 -32.19 -11.28 -0.26
C PHE A 564 -33.40 -10.55 0.31
N THR A 565 -34.59 -10.82 -0.23
CA THR A 565 -35.86 -10.32 0.33
C THR A 565 -36.88 -11.44 0.46
N THR A 566 -37.85 -11.30 1.36
CA THR A 566 -38.98 -12.23 1.48
C THR A 566 -40.28 -11.48 1.73
N ASN A 567 -41.39 -11.97 1.17
CA ASN A 567 -42.72 -11.42 1.49
C ASN A 567 -43.36 -12.07 2.74
N LEU A 568 -42.95 -13.28 3.11
CA LEU A 568 -43.50 -14.04 4.23
C LEU A 568 -42.35 -14.68 5.03
N GLY A 569 -42.43 -14.58 6.34
CA GLY A 569 -41.35 -14.94 7.24
C GLY A 569 -40.23 -13.90 7.25
N SER A 570 -39.05 -14.28 7.74
CA SER A 570 -37.90 -13.38 7.93
C SER A 570 -36.58 -14.02 7.50
N VAL A 571 -35.72 -13.28 6.79
CA VAL A 571 -34.31 -13.64 6.51
C VAL A 571 -33.33 -13.02 7.51
N GLY A 572 -33.81 -12.79 8.74
CA GLY A 572 -33.22 -11.89 9.75
C GLY A 572 -34.00 -10.56 9.81
N SER A 573 -34.48 -10.09 8.65
CA SER A 573 -35.56 -9.11 8.51
C SER A 573 -36.34 -9.41 7.20
N LYS A 574 -37.13 -8.47 6.68
CA LYS A 574 -37.70 -8.59 5.32
C LYS A 574 -36.67 -8.45 4.20
N SER A 575 -35.48 -7.91 4.51
CA SER A 575 -34.36 -7.79 3.58
C SER A 575 -33.02 -7.98 4.31
N ILE A 576 -32.06 -8.65 3.66
CA ILE A 576 -30.69 -8.74 4.15
C ILE A 576 -29.72 -8.70 2.99
N THR A 577 -28.57 -8.07 3.20
CA THR A 577 -27.49 -8.04 2.21
C THR A 577 -26.29 -8.81 2.75
N VAL A 578 -25.83 -9.82 2.01
CA VAL A 578 -24.71 -10.70 2.40
C VAL A 578 -23.65 -10.74 1.31
N PRO A 579 -22.37 -11.00 1.64
CA PRO A 579 -21.32 -11.05 0.64
C PRO A 579 -21.38 -12.34 -0.20
N TRP A 580 -20.87 -12.24 -1.42
CA TRP A 580 -20.44 -13.37 -2.23
C TRP A 580 -19.21 -14.03 -1.59
N ILE A 581 -19.24 -15.35 -1.48
CA ILE A 581 -18.12 -16.19 -1.09
C ILE A 581 -17.97 -17.25 -2.18
N ASN A 582 -16.91 -17.16 -2.98
CA ASN A 582 -16.61 -18.11 -4.06
C ASN A 582 -17.83 -18.34 -4.97
N GLY A 583 -18.44 -17.25 -5.46
CA GLY A 583 -19.60 -17.31 -6.35
C GLY A 583 -20.91 -17.79 -5.72
N ARG A 584 -21.00 -17.85 -4.38
CA ARG A 584 -22.22 -18.21 -3.64
C ARG A 584 -22.52 -17.25 -2.48
N ALA A 585 -23.81 -16.96 -2.28
CA ALA A 585 -24.34 -16.15 -1.18
C ALA A 585 -25.46 -16.93 -0.47
N ILE A 586 -25.52 -16.86 0.86
CA ILE A 586 -26.47 -17.65 1.67
C ILE A 586 -27.21 -16.75 2.66
N ALA A 587 -28.53 -16.94 2.74
CA ALA A 587 -29.40 -16.41 3.77
C ALA A 587 -30.24 -17.53 4.38
N THR A 588 -30.78 -17.32 5.58
CA THR A 588 -31.68 -18.28 6.24
C THR A 588 -33.06 -17.68 6.37
N LEU A 589 -34.05 -18.26 5.70
CA LEU A 589 -35.46 -17.91 5.89
C LEU A 589 -35.98 -18.61 7.15
N THR A 590 -36.65 -17.87 8.02
CA THR A 590 -37.35 -18.35 9.21
C THR A 590 -38.86 -18.19 9.01
N ALA A 591 -39.63 -19.23 9.28
CA ALA A 591 -41.09 -19.25 9.17
C ALA A 591 -41.79 -18.71 10.43
N ASP A 592 -41.64 -17.41 10.71
CA ASP A 592 -42.13 -16.74 11.92
C ASP A 592 -43.49 -16.03 11.76
N GLU A 593 -44.10 -16.06 10.57
CA GLU A 593 -45.34 -15.34 10.25
C GLU A 593 -46.54 -16.25 9.92
N GLY A 594 -46.45 -17.54 10.28
CA GLY A 594 -47.52 -18.52 10.04
C GLY A 594 -47.48 -19.19 8.67
N PRO A 595 -48.47 -20.06 8.36
CA PRO A 595 -48.49 -20.84 7.13
C PRO A 595 -48.78 -20.00 5.88
N GLY A 596 -48.17 -20.37 4.76
CA GLY A 596 -48.31 -19.68 3.48
C GLY A 596 -47.14 -19.96 2.55
N ILE A 597 -47.07 -19.26 1.42
CA ILE A 597 -45.97 -19.38 0.46
C ILE A 597 -45.07 -18.15 0.59
N ALA A 598 -43.84 -18.37 1.06
CA ALA A 598 -42.82 -17.34 1.06
C ALA A 598 -42.15 -17.27 -0.31
N LYS A 599 -42.34 -16.13 -1.00
CA LYS A 599 -41.53 -15.74 -2.14
C LYS A 599 -40.26 -15.10 -1.61
N VAL A 600 -39.13 -15.76 -1.85
CA VAL A 600 -37.81 -15.25 -1.51
C VAL A 600 -37.08 -14.86 -2.79
N THR A 601 -36.53 -13.65 -2.82
CA THR A 601 -35.70 -13.17 -3.94
C THR A 601 -34.25 -13.08 -3.54
N ALA A 602 -33.36 -13.14 -4.53
CA ALA A 602 -31.96 -12.74 -4.41
C ALA A 602 -31.61 -11.82 -5.57
N SER A 603 -30.90 -10.73 -5.28
CA SER A 603 -30.62 -9.66 -6.22
C SER A 603 -29.15 -9.27 -6.23
N ASP A 604 -28.54 -9.31 -7.41
CA ASP A 604 -27.24 -8.74 -7.77
C ASP A 604 -27.35 -8.15 -9.18
N TYR A 605 -27.93 -6.94 -9.27
CA TYR A 605 -28.48 -6.29 -10.47
C TYR A 605 -29.60 -7.10 -11.16
N GLN A 606 -29.39 -8.38 -11.44
CA GLN A 606 -30.42 -9.37 -11.75
C GLN A 606 -31.16 -9.76 -10.48
N THR A 607 -32.48 -9.88 -10.57
CA THR A 607 -33.30 -10.51 -9.51
C THR A 607 -33.77 -11.89 -9.94
N VAL A 608 -33.59 -12.87 -9.06
CA VAL A 608 -34.15 -14.23 -9.18
C VAL A 608 -35.03 -14.53 -7.97
N GLN A 609 -35.92 -15.52 -8.09
CA GLN A 609 -36.83 -15.88 -7.01
C GLN A 609 -36.99 -17.40 -6.84
N THR A 610 -37.25 -17.80 -5.60
CA THR A 610 -37.69 -19.16 -5.24
C THR A 610 -38.88 -19.07 -4.30
N PHE A 611 -39.55 -20.21 -4.08
CA PHE A 611 -40.71 -20.29 -3.22
C PHE A 611 -40.48 -21.33 -2.12
N VAL A 612 -40.85 -20.99 -0.90
CA VAL A 612 -40.84 -21.89 0.25
C VAL A 612 -42.26 -22.07 0.76
N ASN A 613 -42.73 -23.31 0.77
CA ASN A 613 -44.03 -23.66 1.31
C ASN A 613 -43.95 -23.78 2.84
N ILE A 614 -44.65 -22.92 3.56
CA ILE A 614 -44.72 -22.92 5.02
C ILE A 614 -46.02 -23.59 5.44
N LEU A 615 -45.90 -24.78 6.02
CA LEU A 615 -47.01 -25.54 6.57
C LEU A 615 -47.31 -25.10 8.00
N ALA A 616 -48.57 -25.22 8.41
CA ALA A 616 -48.94 -25.03 9.80
C ALA A 616 -48.20 -26.06 10.66
N GLY A 617 -47.54 -25.62 11.73
CA GLY A 617 -46.88 -26.54 12.65
C GLY A 617 -47.86 -27.59 13.16
N SER A 618 -47.44 -28.85 13.22
CA SER A 618 -48.21 -29.88 13.92
C SER A 618 -48.42 -29.40 15.36
N LYS A 619 -49.69 -29.24 15.78
CA LYS A 619 -50.04 -29.13 17.20
C LYS A 619 -49.72 -30.47 17.87
N THR A 620 -48.45 -30.75 18.17
CA THR A 620 -48.18 -31.55 19.36
C THR A 620 -48.49 -30.64 20.53
N ASN A 621 -49.66 -30.84 21.14
CA ASN A 621 -49.96 -30.36 22.47
C ASN A 621 -48.91 -30.91 23.44
N LYS A 622 -47.72 -30.31 23.48
CA LYS A 622 -46.96 -30.22 24.72
C LYS A 622 -47.36 -28.89 25.34
N THR A 623 -48.57 -28.85 25.88
CA THR A 623 -48.87 -27.91 26.95
C THR A 623 -47.89 -28.23 28.08
N VAL A 624 -46.80 -27.46 28.17
CA VAL A 624 -46.15 -27.26 29.45
C VAL A 624 -47.19 -26.52 30.27
N GLY A 625 -47.76 -27.17 31.28
CA GLY A 625 -48.67 -26.51 32.20
C GLY A 625 -48.00 -25.23 32.70
N MET A 626 -48.70 -24.10 32.63
CA MET A 626 -48.27 -22.88 33.30
C MET A 626 -47.92 -23.25 34.75
N GLN A 627 -46.64 -23.11 35.14
CA GLN A 627 -46.35 -23.00 36.56
C GLN A 627 -47.06 -21.74 37.06
N LYS A 628 -47.79 -21.89 38.17
CA LYS A 628 -48.28 -20.75 38.93
C LYS A 628 -47.06 -19.91 39.36
N THR A 629 -46.70 -18.89 38.60
CA THR A 629 -45.76 -17.85 39.03
C THR A 629 -46.49 -16.82 39.86
N GLY A 630 -46.96 -17.25 41.05
CA GLY A 630 -47.17 -16.33 42.16
C GLY A 630 -45.81 -15.99 42.74
N MET A 631 -45.17 -14.93 42.24
CA MET A 631 -43.95 -14.41 42.87
C MET A 631 -44.36 -13.72 44.19
N PRO A 632 -43.70 -13.98 45.33
CA PRO A 632 -43.99 -13.27 46.57
C PRO A 632 -43.66 -11.79 46.38
N VAL A 633 -44.63 -10.92 46.69
CA VAL A 633 -44.54 -9.46 46.57
C VAL A 633 -43.30 -8.88 47.31
N GLN A 634 -42.72 -9.63 48.24
CA GLN A 634 -41.47 -9.29 48.93
C GLN A 634 -40.25 -9.14 47.99
N GLY A 635 -40.18 -9.89 46.88
CA GLY A 635 -39.03 -9.81 45.95
C GLY A 635 -39.01 -8.54 45.11
N LEU A 636 -40.19 -8.04 44.71
CA LEU A 636 -40.32 -6.76 44.00
C LEU A 636 -40.03 -5.57 44.92
N ILE A 637 -40.40 -5.65 46.20
CA ILE A 637 -40.12 -4.60 47.18
C ILE A 637 -38.61 -4.46 47.43
N LEU A 638 -37.87 -5.59 47.50
CA LEU A 638 -36.42 -5.56 47.70
C LEU A 638 -35.67 -5.00 46.48
N ALA A 639 -36.11 -5.33 45.26
CA ALA A 639 -35.53 -4.80 44.03
C ALA A 639 -35.76 -3.28 43.88
N ILE A 640 -36.94 -2.78 44.26
CA ILE A 640 -37.24 -1.34 44.26
C ILE A 640 -36.40 -0.60 45.32
N LEU A 641 -36.20 -1.19 46.50
CA LEU A 641 -35.34 -0.62 47.56
C LEU A 641 -33.86 -0.55 47.15
N ILE A 642 -33.34 -1.57 46.44
CA ILE A 642 -31.95 -1.58 45.95
C ILE A 642 -31.72 -0.52 44.87
N VAL A 643 -32.66 -0.36 43.93
CA VAL A 643 -32.59 0.66 42.86
C VAL A 643 -32.67 2.09 43.42
N LEU A 644 -33.48 2.31 44.46
CA LEU A 644 -33.59 3.62 45.11
C LEU A 644 -32.38 3.96 46.00
N CYS A 645 -31.74 2.97 46.64
CA CYS A 645 -30.51 3.20 47.41
C CYS A 645 -29.30 3.52 46.52
N SER A 646 -29.22 2.97 45.29
CA SER A 646 -28.14 3.30 44.34
C SER A 646 -28.23 4.71 43.76
N LEU A 647 -29.40 5.36 43.83
CA LEU A 647 -29.59 6.75 43.39
C LEU A 647 -29.24 7.79 44.48
N ALA A 648 -28.97 7.36 45.72
CA ALA A 648 -28.64 8.24 46.84
C ALA A 648 -27.14 8.33 47.16
N VAL A 649 -26.26 7.59 46.47
CA VAL A 649 -24.80 7.59 46.69
C VAL A 649 -24.05 8.04 45.44
N THR A 650 -24.38 9.23 44.95
CA THR A 650 -23.44 10.05 44.16
C THR A 650 -23.58 11.49 44.61
N GLY A 651 -22.80 11.85 45.64
CA GLY A 651 -22.66 13.22 46.10
C GLY A 651 -21.77 13.33 47.34
N ARG A 652 -20.58 13.93 47.15
CA ARG A 652 -19.54 14.35 48.12
C ARG A 652 -18.52 13.25 48.47
N LYS A 653 -17.21 13.42 48.29
CA LYS A 653 -16.33 14.57 47.99
C LYS A 653 -15.33 14.20 46.90
#